data_AF-A0A8F3AF56-F1
#
_entry.id   AF-A0A8F3AF56-F1
#
_cell.length_a   1.000
_cell.length_b   1.000
_cell.length_c   1.000
_cell.angle_alpha   90.00
_cell.angle_beta   90.00
_cell.angle_gamma   90.00
#
_symmetry.space_group_name_H-M   'P 1'
#
loop_
_entity.id
_entity.type
_entity.pdbx_description
1 polymer ?
#
loop_
_entity_poly.entity_id
_entity_poly.type
_entity_poly.pdbx_seq_one_letter_code
_entity_poly.pdbx_strand_id
1 'polypeptide(L)'
;MNDTAFARTPTIGIAISGGGFRSMLSGAGVLGAYDARSPGADGELGGLLQSSTYLAGISGGSWIVISFFLNDGMQLYSILEDLKLDLQTPILEGVPNMELGNLREHLFQKDKTSMNAEVSESKLSSVITSIVKSIFSIGDDEGDSGIKSIIGFYKDISLEAKAKKDSGYRLSLIDYWARTLARKVLPAKFRSTGFTISSASKQLSFQNYSQPFPIITSVELIPNETVSSVDSHIIEISPFEFGSWDSFLNSFVSTKFLGSDLWNGTSLHLSSSLNASICTSGYDTVAFLAATSSGLFNTVFQYVYDFIPKIHHESSSYVTQILRIFGFSTSPTRNAAEFSEFAIYSPNPFRGVQSGERGRSVENSTSLFLADGGEDGQNIPFSPYLVPGRKVDAILAFDMGSEIDNRPSGLSLRSSAQRYHANQSELHIPLFKDPNGILRRIFPVVPSAAQYSLISQKPAFLGCEIEDFPAFKGNLSDNFKVYNNYTPPLTIYQANHDIVFEANTSTFKSVYSPDEVQGMFDNGCELAVNRMDLSYKEYSFITMSAEASGSSLEIPMAIDSLFMLFCTYLLSCMVLGMSIFYAGLIQRRSSFTILSIPIFLSAAIFIDWFIWGYSLCYSSASNRFIGNLGFAVLRQLRDPDQRIYVTPRGDILSVMHFLFNGLLKIVCTVITFPGCTAERGRIIPMILFVFCWSVIVYNPVTYWYWNQNGWLSTQLDKLPVMDFAGGTCIHVVSGFTALAYSYILGPRNPKIVSEYRSSSNSFMVIGMCILLMGWCGFISGCDYKLSATTFYIVVNTWLSACSAGIVWTLIDYYTSAIPLEEPEYEGIELRELDHDGSCTQSNDPTTTSLRKISMVSFTSGVVCGLVVFTPAGGYISSHTSFWKSIVFGVIGGFIGNYSTRLKYYMEIDDALDIFAVHGVCGIVGTLLVGIFADKSFESSGGWVVGNWIQITYQILGCVVTAVYSFVMSLVLLYIIDMIPGLHLRTDKLFNTRMRRRKQNGGVSEEGEIEEIAEDLGLERAELLGSDWYELNGEYSFDYMEFIKVVDPKEYAEFINAETVSPEESEFSQYDTSDLQLRKRGAFFDRQ
;
A
#
# COMPACT_ATOMS: atom_id res chain seq x y z
N MET A 1 24.63 -24.60 9.91
CA MET A 1 24.73 -24.74 8.44
C MET A 1 25.01 -23.36 7.86
N ASN A 2 25.75 -23.26 6.76
CA ASN A 2 26.28 -22.01 6.17
C ASN A 2 25.23 -20.88 6.00
N ASP A 3 25.56 -19.69 6.51
CA ASP A 3 24.82 -18.40 6.42
C ASP A 3 24.79 -17.76 5.01
N THR A 4 24.59 -18.56 3.95
CA THR A 4 24.53 -18.03 2.56
C THR A 4 23.37 -18.56 1.73
N ALA A 5 22.35 -19.16 2.34
CA ALA A 5 21.11 -19.48 1.63
C ALA A 5 20.14 -18.30 1.79
N PHE A 6 19.81 -17.62 0.69
CA PHE A 6 18.70 -16.68 0.64
C PHE A 6 17.47 -17.29 1.31
N ALA A 7 16.92 -16.63 2.33
CA ALA A 7 15.72 -17.08 3.03
C ALA A 7 14.58 -17.21 2.02
N ARG A 8 14.10 -18.44 1.85
CA ARG A 8 13.02 -18.76 0.92
C ARG A 8 11.70 -18.46 1.61
N THR A 9 10.82 -17.68 0.97
CA THR A 9 9.45 -17.46 1.47
C THR A 9 8.74 -18.81 1.64
N PRO A 10 8.11 -19.07 2.81
CA PRO A 10 7.50 -20.36 3.09
C PRO A 10 6.35 -20.64 2.13
N THR A 11 6.31 -21.85 1.59
CA THR A 11 5.28 -22.35 0.68
C THR A 11 4.20 -23.05 1.49
N ILE A 12 3.01 -22.45 1.53
CA ILE A 12 1.88 -22.92 2.35
C ILE A 12 0.87 -23.65 1.47
N GLY A 13 0.45 -24.85 1.90
CA GLY A 13 -0.64 -25.61 1.31
C GLY A 13 -1.86 -25.66 2.23
N ILE A 14 -3.06 -25.43 1.69
CA ILE A 14 -4.34 -25.55 2.43
C ILE A 14 -5.12 -26.76 1.91
N ALA A 15 -5.33 -27.78 2.75
CA ALA A 15 -6.11 -28.96 2.44
C ALA A 15 -7.51 -28.89 3.08
N ILE A 16 -8.55 -29.03 2.26
CA ILE A 16 -9.95 -29.14 2.70
C ILE A 16 -10.45 -30.55 2.40
N SER A 17 -10.96 -31.23 3.43
CA SER A 17 -11.44 -32.62 3.34
C SER A 17 -12.71 -32.78 2.51
N GLY A 18 -13.12 -34.02 2.25
CA GLY A 18 -14.44 -34.35 1.71
C GLY A 18 -15.55 -34.27 2.76
N GLY A 19 -16.80 -34.25 2.31
CA GLY A 19 -17.97 -34.18 3.20
C GLY A 19 -19.21 -33.49 2.63
N GLY A 20 -19.37 -33.41 1.31
CA GLY A 20 -20.52 -32.77 0.66
C GLY A 20 -20.63 -31.26 0.98
N PHE A 21 -21.85 -30.75 1.08
CA PHE A 21 -22.11 -29.32 1.35
C PHE A 21 -21.57 -28.85 2.70
N ARG A 22 -21.57 -29.72 3.72
CA ARG A 22 -20.94 -29.45 5.02
C ARG A 22 -19.50 -28.99 4.86
N SER A 23 -18.69 -29.79 4.15
CA SER A 23 -17.28 -29.48 3.94
C SER A 23 -17.10 -28.24 3.08
N MET A 24 -17.93 -28.09 2.04
CA MET A 24 -17.91 -26.91 1.19
C MET A 24 -18.18 -25.61 1.97
N LEU A 25 -19.22 -25.59 2.82
CA LEU A 25 -19.65 -24.42 3.59
C LEU A 25 -18.69 -24.09 4.74
N SER A 26 -18.30 -25.11 5.51
CA SER A 26 -17.34 -24.92 6.62
C SER A 26 -15.94 -24.57 6.07
N GLY A 27 -15.52 -25.20 4.98
CA GLY A 27 -14.30 -24.85 4.26
C GLY A 27 -14.33 -23.44 3.65
N ALA A 28 -15.49 -22.99 3.15
CA ALA A 28 -15.67 -21.61 2.72
C ALA A 28 -15.53 -20.62 3.89
N GLY A 29 -16.03 -20.97 5.08
CA GLY A 29 -15.80 -20.19 6.30
C GLY A 29 -14.31 -20.08 6.64
N VAL A 30 -13.59 -21.19 6.63
CA VAL A 30 -12.14 -21.24 6.87
C VAL A 30 -11.38 -20.32 5.90
N LEU A 31 -11.63 -20.48 4.59
CA LEU A 31 -10.99 -19.63 3.58
C LEU A 31 -11.41 -18.17 3.72
N GLY A 32 -12.66 -17.91 4.10
CA GLY A 32 -13.19 -16.57 4.38
C GLY A 32 -12.46 -15.89 5.54
N ALA A 33 -12.19 -16.59 6.64
CA ALA A 33 -11.44 -16.05 7.77
C ALA A 33 -9.97 -15.74 7.43
N TYR A 34 -9.36 -16.52 6.52
CA TYR A 34 -8.00 -16.27 6.02
C TYR A 34 -7.91 -15.24 4.90
N ASP A 35 -9.04 -14.84 4.32
CA ASP A 35 -9.09 -13.81 3.28
C ASP A 35 -9.01 -12.41 3.93
N ALA A 36 -7.93 -11.68 3.68
CA ALA A 36 -7.75 -10.32 4.19
C ALA A 36 -8.86 -9.34 3.77
N ARG A 37 -9.65 -9.68 2.75
CA ARG A 37 -10.73 -8.84 2.23
C ARG A 37 -12.06 -9.09 2.94
N SER A 38 -12.13 -10.10 3.82
CA SER A 38 -13.35 -10.42 4.56
C SER A 38 -13.59 -9.40 5.69
N PRO A 39 -14.85 -8.96 5.91
CA PRO A 39 -15.17 -8.08 7.01
C PRO A 39 -14.76 -8.67 8.36
N GLY A 40 -13.97 -7.93 9.14
CA GLY A 40 -13.49 -8.35 10.47
C GLY A 40 -12.22 -9.21 10.45
N ALA A 41 -11.54 -9.34 9.31
CA ALA A 41 -10.22 -10.01 9.22
C ALA A 41 -9.04 -9.12 9.70
N ASP A 42 -9.28 -7.81 9.92
CA ASP A 42 -8.28 -6.85 10.40
C ASP A 42 -7.81 -7.18 11.83
N GLY A 43 -6.54 -7.58 11.98
CA GLY A 43 -5.94 -7.95 13.26
C GLY A 43 -6.05 -9.44 13.63
N GLU A 44 -6.45 -10.30 12.68
CA GLU A 44 -6.49 -11.76 12.80
C GLU A 44 -5.58 -12.44 11.76
N LEU A 45 -5.79 -13.73 11.45
CA LEU A 45 -5.08 -14.48 10.39
C LEU A 45 -5.50 -14.09 8.95
N GLY A 46 -6.11 -12.91 8.79
CA GLY A 46 -6.44 -12.34 7.49
C GLY A 46 -5.18 -12.11 6.65
N GLY A 47 -5.17 -12.61 5.41
CA GLY A 47 -4.01 -12.54 4.51
C GLY A 47 -3.30 -13.87 4.31
N LEU A 48 -3.63 -14.88 5.13
CA LEU A 48 -3.06 -16.22 5.01
C LEU A 48 -3.51 -16.92 3.72
N LEU A 49 -4.74 -16.66 3.25
CA LEU A 49 -5.22 -17.16 1.96
C LEU A 49 -4.40 -16.57 0.80
N GLN A 50 -4.16 -15.25 0.82
CA GLN A 50 -3.35 -14.56 -0.18
C GLN A 50 -1.88 -15.02 -0.18
N SER A 51 -1.39 -15.46 0.98
CA SER A 51 -0.03 -15.96 1.15
C SER A 51 0.11 -17.46 0.81
N SER A 52 -1.01 -18.18 0.69
CA SER A 52 -1.00 -19.61 0.38
C SER A 52 -0.69 -19.89 -1.10
N THR A 53 0.16 -20.88 -1.35
CA THR A 53 0.61 -21.24 -2.70
C THR A 53 -0.29 -22.27 -3.35
N TYR A 54 -0.77 -23.24 -2.55
CA TYR A 54 -1.59 -24.34 -3.04
C TYR A 54 -2.88 -24.47 -2.23
N LEU A 55 -3.98 -24.75 -2.91
CA LEU A 55 -5.27 -25.04 -2.30
C LEU A 55 -5.78 -26.38 -2.85
N ALA A 56 -5.84 -27.40 -2.00
CA ALA A 56 -6.24 -28.74 -2.38
C ALA A 56 -7.57 -29.14 -1.75
N GLY A 57 -8.45 -29.72 -2.56
CA GLY A 57 -9.75 -30.20 -2.12
C GLY A 57 -10.02 -31.62 -2.59
N ILE A 58 -10.84 -32.33 -1.82
CA ILE A 58 -11.33 -33.67 -2.17
C ILE A 58 -12.83 -33.72 -1.92
N SER A 59 -13.60 -34.39 -2.79
CA SER A 59 -15.06 -34.50 -2.68
C SER A 59 -15.73 -33.12 -2.43
N GLY A 60 -16.47 -32.93 -1.34
CA GLY A 60 -17.05 -31.63 -0.95
C GLY A 60 -16.05 -30.46 -0.83
N GLY A 61 -14.80 -30.73 -0.44
CA GLY A 61 -13.72 -29.74 -0.46
C GLY A 61 -13.34 -29.33 -1.88
N SER A 62 -13.39 -30.26 -2.85
CA SER A 62 -13.13 -29.94 -4.26
C SER A 62 -14.13 -28.93 -4.85
N TRP A 63 -15.37 -28.92 -4.32
CA TRP A 63 -16.43 -28.01 -4.74
C TRP A 63 -16.08 -26.56 -4.41
N ILE A 64 -15.61 -26.30 -3.19
CA ILE A 64 -15.20 -24.95 -2.79
C ILE A 64 -13.91 -24.52 -3.48
N VAL A 65 -12.92 -25.41 -3.64
CA VAL A 65 -11.67 -25.10 -4.36
C VAL A 65 -11.96 -24.67 -5.80
N ILE A 66 -12.82 -25.42 -6.50
CA ILE A 66 -13.21 -25.08 -7.87
C ILE A 66 -14.11 -23.85 -7.94
N SER A 67 -15.08 -23.71 -7.04
CA SER A 67 -15.97 -22.54 -7.02
C SER A 67 -15.17 -21.25 -6.76
N PHE A 68 -14.22 -21.27 -5.82
CA PHE A 68 -13.30 -20.17 -5.56
C PHE A 68 -12.44 -19.86 -6.79
N PHE A 69 -11.84 -20.88 -7.39
CA PHE A 69 -11.02 -20.74 -8.60
C PHE A 69 -11.79 -20.08 -9.76
N LEU A 70 -13.03 -20.50 -10.00
CA LEU A 70 -13.85 -19.98 -11.10
C LEU A 70 -14.36 -18.56 -10.88
N ASN A 71 -14.55 -18.16 -9.62
CA ASN A 71 -15.02 -16.83 -9.24
C ASN A 71 -13.91 -15.76 -9.31
N ASP A 72 -12.81 -16.00 -10.02
CA ASP A 72 -11.69 -15.07 -10.20
C ASP A 72 -11.13 -14.58 -8.85
N GLY A 73 -11.19 -15.44 -7.83
CA GLY A 73 -10.80 -15.11 -6.47
C GLY A 73 -11.67 -14.04 -5.79
N MET A 74 -12.97 -13.91 -6.11
CA MET A 74 -13.90 -13.04 -5.37
C MET A 74 -13.92 -13.34 -3.85
N GLN A 75 -14.40 -12.37 -3.06
CA GLN A 75 -14.56 -12.52 -1.62
C GLN A 75 -15.53 -13.67 -1.31
N LEU A 76 -15.16 -14.57 -0.40
CA LEU A 76 -16.00 -15.74 -0.11
C LEU A 76 -17.38 -15.38 0.47
N TYR A 77 -17.51 -14.21 1.11
CA TYR A 77 -18.80 -13.70 1.58
C TYR A 77 -19.79 -13.44 0.43
N SER A 78 -19.32 -12.97 -0.74
CA SER A 78 -20.23 -12.76 -1.89
C SER A 78 -20.67 -14.08 -2.53
N ILE A 79 -19.81 -15.10 -2.49
CA ILE A 79 -20.15 -16.45 -2.97
C ILE A 79 -21.23 -17.09 -2.07
N LEU A 80 -21.22 -16.76 -0.77
CA LEU A 80 -22.18 -17.28 0.20
C LEU A 80 -23.62 -16.84 -0.09
N GLU A 81 -23.83 -15.59 -0.52
CA GLU A 81 -25.17 -15.06 -0.81
C GLU A 81 -25.85 -15.81 -1.97
N ASP A 82 -25.09 -16.16 -3.02
CA ASP A 82 -25.60 -16.99 -4.11
C ASP A 82 -25.96 -18.40 -3.61
N LEU A 83 -25.11 -18.99 -2.75
CA LEU A 83 -25.35 -20.32 -2.16
C LEU A 83 -26.58 -20.36 -1.24
N LYS A 84 -26.87 -19.27 -0.49
CA LYS A 84 -28.08 -19.17 0.37
C LYS A 84 -29.37 -19.33 -0.42
N LEU A 85 -29.38 -18.93 -1.70
CA LEU A 85 -30.52 -19.11 -2.59
C LEU A 85 -30.51 -20.50 -3.24
N ASP A 86 -29.35 -20.93 -3.75
CA ASP A 86 -29.24 -22.18 -4.51
C ASP A 86 -29.47 -23.44 -3.65
N LEU A 87 -29.12 -23.42 -2.36
CA LEU A 87 -29.19 -24.58 -1.45
C LEU A 87 -30.55 -24.77 -0.76
N GLN A 88 -31.53 -23.90 -0.99
CA GLN A 88 -32.89 -24.06 -0.46
C GLN A 88 -33.68 -25.19 -1.13
N THR A 89 -33.19 -25.68 -2.27
CA THR A 89 -33.79 -26.78 -3.02
C THR A 89 -32.79 -27.91 -3.18
N PRO A 90 -33.26 -29.17 -3.19
CA PRO A 90 -32.36 -30.32 -3.20
C PRO A 90 -31.49 -30.34 -4.45
N ILE A 91 -30.26 -30.84 -4.33
CA ILE A 91 -29.33 -31.00 -5.47
C ILE A 91 -29.87 -31.93 -6.55
N LEU A 92 -30.74 -32.87 -6.16
CA LEU A 92 -31.52 -33.73 -7.04
C LEU A 92 -33.01 -33.44 -6.84
N GLU A 93 -33.68 -32.89 -7.85
CA GLU A 93 -35.11 -32.62 -7.76
C GLU A 93 -35.92 -33.91 -7.49
N GLY A 94 -36.86 -33.82 -6.55
CA GLY A 94 -37.72 -34.92 -6.13
C GLY A 94 -37.07 -35.93 -5.15
N VAL A 95 -35.79 -35.80 -4.81
CA VAL A 95 -35.11 -36.70 -3.86
C VAL A 95 -35.04 -36.04 -2.47
N PRO A 96 -35.64 -36.64 -1.41
CA PRO A 96 -35.55 -36.09 -0.06
C PRO A 96 -34.14 -36.24 0.53
N ASN A 97 -33.84 -35.51 1.61
CA ASN A 97 -32.61 -35.70 2.40
C ASN A 97 -32.59 -37.13 2.97
N MET A 98 -31.56 -37.91 2.65
CA MET A 98 -31.42 -39.31 3.06
C MET A 98 -30.14 -39.56 3.86
N GLU A 99 -30.19 -40.44 4.86
CA GLU A 99 -28.99 -41.03 5.46
C GLU A 99 -28.56 -42.26 4.66
N LEU A 100 -27.63 -42.06 3.71
CA LEU A 100 -27.21 -43.08 2.73
C LEU A 100 -26.16 -44.07 3.25
N GLY A 101 -25.60 -43.87 4.44
CA GLY A 101 -24.53 -44.72 4.99
C GLY A 101 -24.91 -46.20 5.07
N ASN A 102 -26.10 -46.49 5.60
CA ASN A 102 -26.60 -47.88 5.71
C ASN A 102 -27.07 -48.45 4.37
N LEU A 103 -27.51 -47.59 3.43
CA LEU A 103 -27.97 -48.02 2.11
C LEU A 103 -26.81 -48.57 1.28
N ARG A 104 -25.65 -47.92 1.38
CA ARG A 104 -24.43 -48.31 0.68
C ARG A 104 -23.93 -49.66 1.16
N GLU A 105 -23.76 -49.87 2.47
CA GLU A 105 -23.35 -51.17 3.03
C GLU A 105 -24.28 -52.31 2.61
N HIS A 106 -25.58 -52.06 2.52
CA HIS A 106 -26.57 -53.05 2.10
C HIS A 106 -26.52 -53.37 0.59
N LEU A 107 -26.23 -52.39 -0.26
CA LEU A 107 -26.03 -52.61 -1.71
C LEU A 107 -24.75 -53.41 -1.97
N PHE A 108 -23.66 -53.12 -1.25
CA PHE A 108 -22.39 -53.87 -1.36
C PHE A 108 -22.42 -55.25 -0.70
N GLN A 109 -23.23 -55.48 0.35
CA GLN A 109 -23.43 -56.81 0.95
C GLN A 109 -24.27 -57.75 0.09
N LYS A 110 -25.17 -57.21 -0.75
CA LYS A 110 -26.06 -58.02 -1.60
C LYS A 110 -25.30 -58.85 -2.64
N ASP A 111 -24.08 -58.44 -2.98
CA ASP A 111 -23.19 -59.17 -3.89
C ASP A 111 -22.32 -60.24 -3.20
N LYS A 112 -22.36 -60.39 -1.85
CA LYS A 112 -21.45 -61.32 -1.14
C LYS A 112 -22.06 -62.53 -0.42
N THR A 113 -23.30 -62.57 0.06
CA THR A 113 -23.87 -63.84 0.58
C THR A 113 -25.37 -63.79 0.88
N SER A 114 -26.07 -64.87 0.50
CA SER A 114 -27.39 -65.25 1.00
C SER A 114 -27.29 -65.81 2.43
N MET A 115 -27.79 -65.07 3.43
CA MET A 115 -28.50 -65.56 4.64
C MET A 115 -28.61 -64.39 5.65
N ASN A 116 -29.82 -64.19 6.20
CA ASN A 116 -30.23 -63.22 7.24
C ASN A 116 -30.81 -61.87 6.74
N ALA A 117 -31.75 -61.91 5.79
CA ALA A 117 -32.39 -60.74 5.17
C ALA A 117 -33.80 -60.38 5.70
N GLU A 118 -34.23 -60.84 6.88
CA GLU A 118 -35.64 -60.64 7.32
C GLU A 118 -35.87 -59.45 8.28
N VAL A 119 -34.83 -58.85 8.87
CA VAL A 119 -35.00 -57.75 9.86
C VAL A 119 -34.73 -56.34 9.28
N SER A 120 -34.12 -56.24 8.09
CA SER A 120 -33.74 -54.98 7.43
C SER A 120 -34.77 -54.45 6.40
N GLU A 121 -35.64 -55.31 5.86
CA GLU A 121 -36.56 -54.94 4.78
C GLU A 121 -37.66 -53.94 5.20
N SER A 122 -38.06 -53.89 6.48
CA SER A 122 -39.19 -53.06 6.93
C SER A 122 -38.85 -51.56 7.04
N LYS A 123 -37.69 -51.20 7.60
CA LYS A 123 -37.19 -49.81 7.63
C LYS A 123 -36.85 -49.33 6.22
N LEU A 124 -36.21 -50.19 5.42
CA LEU A 124 -35.85 -49.88 4.04
C LEU A 124 -37.11 -49.66 3.17
N SER A 125 -38.12 -50.54 3.26
CA SER A 125 -39.43 -50.37 2.58
C SER A 125 -40.13 -49.05 2.91
N SER A 126 -40.03 -48.58 4.16
CA SER A 126 -40.64 -47.29 4.59
C SER A 126 -39.95 -46.07 3.96
N VAL A 127 -38.61 -46.02 3.93
CA VAL A 127 -37.83 -44.95 3.29
C VAL A 127 -38.09 -44.93 1.78
N ILE A 128 -38.11 -46.13 1.17
CA ILE A 128 -38.39 -46.34 -0.27
C ILE A 128 -39.79 -45.87 -0.65
N THR A 129 -40.81 -46.26 0.13
CA THR A 129 -42.19 -45.85 -0.10
C THR A 129 -42.34 -44.33 0.07
N SER A 130 -41.56 -43.72 0.96
CA SER A 130 -41.53 -42.27 1.16
C SER A 130 -40.88 -41.51 0.00
N ILE A 131 -39.84 -42.06 -0.65
CA ILE A 131 -39.21 -41.46 -1.85
C ILE A 131 -40.16 -41.55 -3.05
N VAL A 132 -40.77 -42.70 -3.28
CA VAL A 132 -41.72 -42.89 -4.38
C VAL A 132 -42.97 -42.05 -4.18
N LYS A 133 -43.48 -41.94 -2.94
CA LYS A 133 -44.55 -40.99 -2.59
C LYS A 133 -44.07 -39.54 -2.75
N SER A 134 -42.84 -39.19 -2.41
CA SER A 134 -42.36 -37.81 -2.62
C SER A 134 -42.19 -37.46 -4.11
N ILE A 135 -41.81 -38.42 -4.95
CA ILE A 135 -41.63 -38.22 -6.40
C ILE A 135 -42.98 -38.27 -7.15
N PHE A 136 -43.93 -39.10 -6.69
CA PHE A 136 -45.18 -39.39 -7.42
C PHE A 136 -46.47 -39.04 -6.66
N SER A 137 -46.43 -38.65 -5.38
CA SER A 137 -47.58 -38.21 -4.57
C SER A 137 -47.45 -36.73 -4.17
N ILE A 138 -47.36 -35.85 -5.15
CA ILE A 138 -47.91 -34.50 -4.98
C ILE A 138 -49.43 -34.68 -5.04
N GLY A 139 -50.09 -34.46 -3.90
CA GLY A 139 -51.52 -34.67 -3.70
C GLY A 139 -52.39 -33.81 -4.61
N ASP A 140 -53.65 -34.23 -4.72
CA ASP A 140 -54.68 -33.92 -5.73
C ASP A 140 -55.07 -32.44 -5.97
N ASP A 141 -54.33 -31.44 -5.48
CA ASP A 141 -54.65 -30.01 -5.69
C ASP A 141 -53.58 -29.19 -6.47
N GLU A 142 -52.36 -29.72 -6.73
CA GLU A 142 -51.31 -29.04 -7.54
C GLU A 142 -50.55 -29.99 -8.51
N GLY A 143 -51.09 -31.19 -8.74
CA GLY A 143 -50.35 -32.39 -9.20
C GLY A 143 -49.70 -32.41 -10.60
N ASP A 144 -49.96 -31.45 -11.50
CA ASP A 144 -49.44 -31.51 -12.88
C ASP A 144 -48.21 -30.58 -13.13
N SER A 145 -47.93 -29.64 -12.22
CA SER A 145 -46.83 -28.67 -12.38
C SER A 145 -45.50 -29.17 -11.80
N GLY A 146 -45.51 -29.79 -10.61
CA GLY A 146 -44.32 -30.31 -9.94
C GLY A 146 -43.70 -31.52 -10.65
N ILE A 147 -44.52 -32.45 -11.14
CA ILE A 147 -44.03 -33.60 -11.93
C ILE A 147 -43.42 -33.13 -13.26
N LYS A 148 -44.01 -32.12 -13.93
CA LYS A 148 -43.44 -31.52 -15.14
C LYS A 148 -42.09 -30.83 -14.86
N SER A 149 -41.94 -30.18 -13.70
CA SER A 149 -40.66 -29.59 -13.28
C SER A 149 -39.58 -30.67 -13.10
N ILE A 150 -39.89 -31.73 -12.33
CA ILE A 150 -38.94 -32.83 -12.06
C ILE A 150 -38.54 -33.54 -13.36
N ILE A 151 -39.51 -33.85 -14.24
CA ILE A 151 -39.24 -34.46 -15.54
C ILE A 151 -38.42 -33.51 -16.42
N GLY A 152 -38.71 -32.21 -16.40
CA GLY A 152 -37.93 -31.17 -17.08
C GLY A 152 -36.48 -31.16 -16.62
N PHE A 153 -36.23 -31.13 -15.31
CA PHE A 153 -34.89 -31.14 -14.73
C PHE A 153 -34.03 -32.31 -15.21
N TYR A 154 -34.54 -33.54 -15.12
CA TYR A 154 -33.83 -34.75 -15.54
C TYR A 154 -33.71 -34.86 -17.06
N LYS A 155 -34.71 -34.39 -17.82
CA LYS A 155 -34.62 -34.28 -19.28
C LYS A 155 -33.49 -33.35 -19.70
N ASP A 156 -33.38 -32.18 -19.07
CA ASP A 156 -32.35 -31.19 -19.39
C ASP A 156 -30.95 -31.71 -19.06
N ILE A 157 -30.78 -32.35 -17.90
CA ILE A 157 -29.51 -33.00 -17.54
C ILE A 157 -29.14 -34.07 -18.55
N SER A 158 -30.11 -34.89 -18.98
CA SER A 158 -29.84 -35.93 -19.97
C SER A 158 -29.45 -35.35 -21.33
N LEU A 159 -30.11 -34.27 -21.78
CA LEU A 159 -29.76 -33.56 -23.02
C LEU A 159 -28.35 -32.96 -22.94
N GLU A 160 -27.98 -32.35 -21.80
CA GLU A 160 -26.64 -31.81 -21.57
C GLU A 160 -25.57 -32.91 -21.56
N ALA A 161 -25.81 -34.03 -20.85
CA ALA A 161 -24.88 -35.16 -20.81
C ALA A 161 -24.72 -35.81 -22.20
N LYS A 162 -25.80 -35.89 -22.98
CA LYS A 162 -25.79 -36.45 -24.34
C LYS A 162 -24.82 -35.72 -25.27
N ALA A 163 -24.53 -34.43 -25.06
CA ALA A 163 -23.57 -33.69 -25.89
C ALA A 163 -22.17 -34.34 -25.91
N LYS A 164 -21.74 -34.96 -24.80
CA LYS A 164 -20.48 -35.73 -24.74
C LYS A 164 -20.56 -37.02 -25.55
N LYS A 165 -21.72 -37.70 -25.55
CA LYS A 165 -21.98 -38.90 -26.36
C LYS A 165 -22.04 -38.58 -27.86
N ASP A 166 -22.73 -37.50 -28.22
CA ASP A 166 -22.82 -37.03 -29.61
C ASP A 166 -21.44 -36.60 -30.15
N SER A 167 -20.51 -36.25 -29.26
CA SER A 167 -19.09 -35.99 -29.58
C SER A 167 -18.23 -37.26 -29.65
N GLY A 168 -18.80 -38.46 -29.51
CA GLY A 168 -18.10 -39.75 -29.66
C GLY A 168 -17.54 -40.37 -28.37
N TYR A 169 -17.79 -39.77 -27.21
CA TYR A 169 -17.28 -40.24 -25.91
C TYR A 169 -18.31 -41.06 -25.12
N ARG A 170 -17.84 -41.93 -24.22
CA ARG A 170 -18.72 -42.71 -23.33
C ARG A 170 -19.28 -41.85 -22.18
N LEU A 171 -20.51 -42.16 -21.77
CA LEU A 171 -21.14 -41.56 -20.61
C LEU A 171 -21.03 -42.48 -19.39
N SER A 172 -21.05 -41.87 -18.21
CA SER A 172 -21.06 -42.48 -16.89
C SER A 172 -22.09 -41.78 -16.00
N LEU A 173 -22.42 -42.34 -14.83
CA LEU A 173 -23.31 -41.65 -13.88
C LEU A 173 -22.72 -40.31 -13.41
N ILE A 174 -21.39 -40.19 -13.39
CA ILE A 174 -20.68 -38.95 -13.08
C ILE A 174 -21.02 -37.83 -14.07
N ASP A 175 -21.32 -38.14 -15.34
CA ASP A 175 -21.68 -37.11 -16.32
C ASP A 175 -23.01 -36.43 -15.97
N TYR A 176 -23.98 -37.20 -15.47
CA TYR A 176 -25.26 -36.66 -15.01
C TYR A 176 -25.09 -35.92 -13.67
N TRP A 177 -24.32 -36.50 -12.74
CA TRP A 177 -23.98 -35.87 -11.46
C TRP A 177 -23.22 -34.55 -11.63
N ALA A 178 -22.33 -34.46 -12.61
CA ALA A 178 -21.63 -33.23 -12.94
C ALA A 178 -22.61 -32.11 -13.29
N ARG A 179 -23.68 -32.41 -14.03
CA ARG A 179 -24.66 -31.39 -14.42
C ARG A 179 -25.52 -30.92 -13.27
N THR A 180 -25.88 -31.81 -12.35
CA THR A 180 -26.61 -31.43 -11.13
C THR A 180 -25.73 -30.57 -10.22
N LEU A 181 -24.47 -30.99 -10.03
CA LEU A 181 -23.48 -30.26 -9.24
C LEU A 181 -23.26 -28.84 -9.80
N ALA A 182 -23.09 -28.72 -11.11
CA ALA A 182 -22.88 -27.45 -11.77
C ALA A 182 -23.99 -26.44 -11.48
N ARG A 183 -25.26 -26.88 -11.44
CA ARG A 183 -26.42 -26.01 -11.20
C ARG A 183 -26.47 -25.45 -9.78
N LYS A 184 -25.81 -26.10 -8.82
CA LYS A 184 -25.89 -25.75 -7.38
C LYS A 184 -24.61 -25.16 -6.80
N VAL A 185 -23.46 -25.57 -7.30
CA VAL A 185 -22.15 -25.23 -6.72
C VAL A 185 -21.39 -24.22 -7.58
N LEU A 186 -21.54 -24.31 -8.91
CA LEU A 186 -20.77 -23.46 -9.82
C LEU A 186 -21.50 -22.13 -10.07
N PRO A 187 -20.74 -21.03 -10.28
CA PRO A 187 -21.33 -19.74 -10.58
C PRO A 187 -22.14 -19.79 -11.87
N ALA A 188 -23.22 -19.00 -11.97
CA ALA A 188 -24.18 -19.04 -13.09
C ALA A 188 -23.51 -19.03 -14.48
N LYS A 189 -22.44 -18.24 -14.64
CA LYS A 189 -21.65 -18.13 -15.88
C LYS A 189 -21.01 -19.46 -16.32
N PHE A 190 -20.60 -20.32 -15.38
CA PHE A 190 -19.87 -21.56 -15.64
C PHE A 190 -20.76 -22.80 -15.61
N ARG A 191 -22.08 -22.62 -15.51
CA ARG A 191 -23.04 -23.72 -15.52
C ARG A 191 -23.21 -24.36 -16.91
N SER A 192 -22.80 -23.70 -18.00
CA SER A 192 -22.93 -24.27 -19.35
C SER A 192 -21.91 -25.38 -19.63
N THR A 193 -22.18 -26.22 -20.64
CA THR A 193 -21.34 -27.37 -21.01
C THR A 193 -20.03 -27.00 -21.70
N GLY A 194 -19.83 -25.73 -22.07
CA GLY A 194 -18.67 -25.27 -22.85
C GLY A 194 -17.47 -24.77 -22.05
N PHE A 195 -17.58 -24.63 -20.73
CA PHE A 195 -16.49 -24.10 -19.90
C PHE A 195 -15.59 -25.21 -19.36
N THR A 196 -14.28 -25.09 -19.64
CA THR A 196 -13.26 -26.06 -19.24
C THR A 196 -12.34 -25.50 -18.16
N ILE A 197 -11.76 -26.38 -17.35
CA ILE A 197 -10.80 -25.97 -16.31
C ILE A 197 -9.53 -25.39 -16.93
N SER A 198 -9.09 -25.91 -18.09
CA SER A 198 -7.95 -25.36 -18.84
C SER A 198 -8.23 -23.98 -19.45
N SER A 199 -9.50 -23.63 -19.68
CA SER A 199 -9.87 -22.27 -20.10
C SER A 199 -9.89 -21.29 -18.93
N ALA A 200 -10.26 -21.77 -17.73
CA ALA A 200 -10.28 -20.98 -16.50
C ALA A 200 -8.87 -20.56 -16.05
N SER A 201 -7.81 -21.29 -16.44
CA SER A 201 -6.42 -20.85 -16.20
C SER A 201 -6.02 -19.56 -16.93
N LYS A 202 -6.87 -19.04 -17.83
CA LYS A 202 -6.68 -17.75 -18.51
C LYS A 202 -7.33 -16.57 -17.77
N GLN A 203 -7.97 -16.82 -16.63
CA GLN A 203 -8.53 -15.75 -15.80
C GLN A 203 -7.41 -14.84 -15.27
N LEU A 204 -7.74 -13.56 -15.10
CA LEU A 204 -6.75 -12.53 -14.78
C LEU A 204 -6.18 -12.73 -13.38
N SER A 205 -7.01 -13.12 -12.39
CA SER A 205 -6.54 -13.42 -11.03
C SER A 205 -5.52 -14.56 -11.01
N PHE A 206 -5.74 -15.60 -11.83
CA PHE A 206 -4.84 -16.75 -11.89
C PHE A 206 -3.52 -16.40 -12.61
N GLN A 207 -3.59 -15.64 -13.71
CA GLN A 207 -2.40 -15.16 -14.42
C GLN A 207 -1.55 -14.18 -13.59
N ASN A 208 -2.21 -13.39 -12.74
CA ASN A 208 -1.56 -12.44 -11.83
C ASN A 208 -1.12 -13.06 -10.50
N TYR A 209 -1.24 -14.39 -10.33
CA TYR A 209 -0.86 -15.10 -9.10
C TYR A 209 -1.61 -14.59 -7.84
N SER A 210 -2.82 -14.05 -8.00
CA SER A 210 -3.61 -13.48 -6.90
C SER A 210 -4.53 -14.49 -6.22
N GLN A 211 -4.44 -15.77 -6.59
CA GLN A 211 -5.14 -16.87 -5.96
C GLN A 211 -4.23 -18.11 -5.88
N PRO A 212 -4.42 -18.99 -4.88
CA PRO A 212 -3.61 -20.20 -4.74
C PRO A 212 -3.84 -21.16 -5.92
N PHE A 213 -2.85 -21.99 -6.20
CA PHE A 213 -2.93 -23.00 -7.24
C PHE A 213 -3.90 -24.12 -6.84
N PRO A 214 -5.02 -24.32 -7.58
CA PRO A 214 -6.05 -25.27 -7.19
C PRO A 214 -5.66 -26.70 -7.58
N ILE A 215 -5.83 -27.63 -6.63
CA ILE A 215 -5.59 -29.07 -6.83
C ILE A 215 -6.83 -29.83 -6.36
N ILE A 216 -7.26 -30.81 -7.15
CA ILE A 216 -8.28 -31.77 -6.73
C ILE A 216 -7.67 -33.17 -6.78
N THR A 217 -8.11 -34.04 -5.88
CA THR A 217 -7.68 -35.45 -5.88
C THR A 217 -8.86 -36.39 -6.10
N SER A 218 -8.60 -37.52 -6.73
CA SER A 218 -9.52 -38.62 -6.96
C SER A 218 -8.76 -39.94 -6.84
N VAL A 219 -9.46 -41.07 -6.76
CA VAL A 219 -8.83 -42.39 -6.65
C VAL A 219 -9.15 -43.22 -7.88
N GLU A 220 -8.16 -43.88 -8.46
CA GLU A 220 -8.37 -44.88 -9.51
C GLU A 220 -8.95 -46.16 -8.91
N LEU A 221 -10.01 -46.66 -9.52
CA LEU A 221 -10.72 -47.84 -9.04
C LEU A 221 -11.15 -48.72 -10.21
N ILE A 222 -10.63 -49.94 -10.27
CA ILE A 222 -11.12 -50.96 -11.19
C ILE A 222 -12.48 -51.48 -10.70
N PRO A 223 -13.49 -51.60 -11.58
CA PRO A 223 -14.77 -52.21 -11.21
C PRO A 223 -14.60 -53.59 -10.57
N ASN A 224 -15.29 -53.83 -9.44
CA ASN A 224 -15.22 -55.03 -8.58
C ASN A 224 -13.93 -55.18 -7.72
N GLU A 225 -13.02 -54.21 -7.84
CA GLU A 225 -11.87 -53.92 -6.99
C GLU A 225 -12.25 -53.44 -5.58
N THR A 226 -11.61 -53.86 -4.49
CA THR A 226 -11.63 -53.09 -3.22
C THR A 226 -10.29 -52.38 -3.04
N VAL A 227 -10.30 -51.10 -2.68
CA VAL A 227 -9.08 -50.30 -2.50
C VAL A 227 -8.73 -50.19 -1.02
N SER A 228 -7.47 -50.48 -0.69
CA SER A 228 -6.88 -50.22 0.63
C SER A 228 -6.35 -48.79 0.68
N SER A 229 -6.30 -48.17 1.86
CA SER A 229 -5.69 -46.84 2.05
C SER A 229 -4.19 -46.81 1.71
N VAL A 230 -3.50 -47.96 1.85
CA VAL A 230 -2.06 -48.07 1.66
C VAL A 230 -1.68 -48.11 0.18
N ASP A 231 -2.41 -48.89 -0.62
CA ASP A 231 -2.11 -49.14 -2.04
C ASP A 231 -3.08 -48.42 -2.99
N SER A 232 -3.80 -47.40 -2.49
CA SER A 232 -4.69 -46.62 -3.33
C SER A 232 -3.92 -45.77 -4.36
N HIS A 233 -4.49 -45.67 -5.55
CA HIS A 233 -3.92 -44.94 -6.67
C HIS A 233 -4.50 -43.55 -6.74
N ILE A 234 -3.76 -42.56 -6.22
CA ILE A 234 -4.25 -41.18 -6.14
C ILE A 234 -3.98 -40.48 -7.48
N ILE A 235 -5.01 -39.90 -8.07
CA ILE A 235 -4.93 -39.07 -9.27
C ILE A 235 -5.17 -37.61 -8.87
N GLU A 236 -4.22 -36.76 -9.23
CA GLU A 236 -4.30 -35.32 -9.11
C GLU A 236 -4.85 -34.68 -10.38
N ILE A 237 -5.69 -33.68 -10.19
CA ILE A 237 -6.33 -32.90 -11.24
C ILE A 237 -6.05 -31.43 -10.96
N SER A 238 -5.43 -30.75 -11.92
CA SER A 238 -5.16 -29.31 -11.89
C SER A 238 -5.55 -28.66 -13.22
N PRO A 239 -5.55 -27.31 -13.31
CA PRO A 239 -5.85 -26.62 -14.56
C PRO A 239 -4.89 -26.96 -15.72
N PHE A 240 -3.67 -27.41 -15.41
CA PHE A 240 -2.64 -27.70 -16.40
C PHE A 240 -2.41 -29.19 -16.63
N GLU A 241 -2.43 -29.97 -15.56
CA GLU A 241 -1.97 -31.36 -15.54
C GLU A 241 -2.97 -32.28 -14.82
N PHE A 242 -3.08 -33.49 -15.34
CA PHE A 242 -3.87 -34.60 -14.82
C PHE A 242 -2.96 -35.82 -14.75
N GLY A 243 -2.88 -36.52 -13.63
CA GLY A 243 -1.97 -37.65 -13.47
C GLY A 243 -1.67 -38.01 -12.02
N SER A 244 -0.58 -38.75 -11.78
CA SER A 244 -0.20 -39.18 -10.43
C SER A 244 1.30 -39.09 -10.20
N TRP A 245 1.67 -38.77 -8.96
CA TRP A 245 3.05 -38.85 -8.44
C TRP A 245 3.41 -40.23 -7.88
N ASP A 246 2.42 -41.10 -7.65
CA ASP A 246 2.63 -42.44 -7.13
C ASP A 246 3.31 -43.33 -8.18
N SER A 247 4.07 -44.34 -7.74
CA SER A 247 4.89 -45.18 -8.64
C SER A 247 4.07 -46.00 -9.65
N PHE A 248 2.79 -46.28 -9.40
CA PHE A 248 1.96 -47.03 -10.34
C PHE A 248 1.82 -46.34 -11.71
N LEU A 249 1.97 -45.01 -11.74
CA LEU A 249 1.86 -44.19 -12.95
C LEU A 249 3.04 -43.22 -13.10
N ASN A 250 3.33 -42.41 -12.08
CA ASN A 250 4.39 -41.39 -12.03
C ASN A 250 4.50 -40.57 -13.35
N SER A 251 3.36 -40.13 -13.87
CA SER A 251 3.23 -39.48 -15.17
C SER A 251 2.01 -38.56 -15.21
N PHE A 252 2.09 -37.51 -16.02
CA PHE A 252 1.06 -36.49 -16.17
C PHE A 252 0.78 -36.20 -17.65
N VAL A 253 -0.48 -35.91 -17.95
CA VAL A 253 -0.95 -35.42 -19.25
C VAL A 253 -1.52 -34.02 -19.07
N SER A 254 -1.47 -33.18 -20.12
CA SER A 254 -2.14 -31.89 -20.06
C SER A 254 -3.65 -32.06 -19.95
N THR A 255 -4.26 -31.43 -18.94
CA THR A 255 -5.71 -31.49 -18.69
C THR A 255 -6.53 -31.06 -19.91
N LYS A 256 -6.01 -30.11 -20.70
CA LYS A 256 -6.65 -29.65 -21.94
C LYS A 256 -6.90 -30.77 -22.96
N PHE A 257 -6.08 -31.81 -22.98
CA PHE A 257 -6.07 -32.82 -24.04
C PHE A 257 -6.62 -34.20 -23.63
N LEU A 258 -7.34 -34.28 -22.50
CA LEU A 258 -7.87 -35.53 -21.94
C LEU A 258 -8.77 -36.34 -22.90
N GLY A 259 -9.38 -35.69 -23.89
CA GLY A 259 -10.22 -36.36 -24.89
C GLY A 259 -9.44 -36.96 -26.08
N SER A 260 -8.11 -36.88 -26.10
CA SER A 260 -7.29 -37.30 -27.24
C SER A 260 -6.96 -38.80 -27.17
N ASP A 261 -6.96 -39.48 -28.32
CA ASP A 261 -6.43 -40.84 -28.43
C ASP A 261 -4.90 -40.81 -28.36
N LEU A 262 -4.33 -41.05 -27.18
CA LEU A 262 -2.89 -41.03 -26.95
C LEU A 262 -2.32 -42.45 -26.85
N TRP A 263 -1.10 -42.62 -27.35
CA TRP A 263 -0.25 -43.78 -27.11
C TRP A 263 1.14 -43.31 -26.69
N ASN A 264 1.56 -43.68 -25.48
CA ASN A 264 2.83 -43.29 -24.89
C ASN A 264 3.08 -41.76 -24.96
N GLY A 265 2.05 -40.97 -24.63
CA GLY A 265 2.09 -39.50 -24.67
C GLY A 265 1.99 -38.85 -26.06
N THR A 266 1.93 -39.63 -27.14
CA THR A 266 1.81 -39.13 -28.52
C THR A 266 0.41 -39.38 -29.08
N SER A 267 -0.13 -38.43 -29.86
CA SER A 267 -1.45 -38.63 -30.49
C SER A 267 -1.37 -39.68 -31.59
N LEU A 268 -2.36 -40.57 -31.61
CA LEU A 268 -2.56 -41.55 -32.69
C LEU A 268 -3.04 -40.92 -34.00
N HIS A 269 -3.56 -39.68 -33.93
CA HIS A 269 -4.05 -38.95 -35.10
C HIS A 269 -3.02 -37.91 -35.55
N LEU A 270 -2.56 -38.01 -36.79
CA LEU A 270 -1.59 -37.09 -37.41
C LEU A 270 -2.24 -36.30 -38.54
N SER A 271 -1.92 -35.00 -38.61
CA SER A 271 -2.37 -34.13 -39.69
C SER A 271 -1.62 -34.42 -40.99
N SER A 272 -2.39 -34.70 -42.05
CA SER A 272 -1.88 -35.00 -43.39
C SER A 272 -1.19 -33.82 -44.08
N SER A 273 -1.40 -32.58 -43.61
CA SER A 273 -0.84 -31.36 -44.22
C SER A 273 0.38 -30.77 -43.51
N LEU A 274 0.56 -31.05 -42.21
CA LEU A 274 1.53 -30.35 -41.36
C LEU A 274 2.47 -31.29 -40.59
N ASN A 275 2.34 -32.61 -40.76
CA ASN A 275 3.10 -33.62 -40.01
C ASN A 275 3.05 -33.38 -38.47
N ALA A 276 1.90 -32.92 -37.99
CA ALA A 276 1.66 -32.50 -36.60
C ALA A 276 0.58 -33.38 -35.95
N SER A 277 0.71 -33.65 -34.65
CA SER A 277 -0.28 -34.39 -33.86
C SER A 277 -1.59 -33.64 -33.71
N ILE A 278 -2.71 -34.31 -33.94
CA ILE A 278 -4.06 -33.79 -33.71
C ILE A 278 -4.50 -34.18 -32.30
N CYS A 279 -4.79 -33.20 -31.44
CA CYS A 279 -5.29 -33.43 -30.08
C CYS A 279 -6.67 -32.80 -29.91
N THR A 280 -7.54 -33.44 -29.13
CA THR A 280 -8.89 -32.97 -28.84
C THR A 280 -8.92 -32.19 -27.52
N SER A 281 -9.52 -30.99 -27.54
CA SER A 281 -9.78 -30.18 -26.34
C SER A 281 -11.27 -30.04 -26.05
N GLY A 282 -11.64 -29.76 -24.81
CA GLY A 282 -13.05 -29.58 -24.40
C GLY A 282 -13.60 -30.70 -23.53
N TYR A 283 -12.86 -31.80 -23.36
CA TYR A 283 -13.24 -32.92 -22.51
C TYR A 283 -13.22 -32.54 -21.01
N ASP A 284 -12.33 -31.62 -20.65
CA ASP A 284 -12.02 -31.17 -19.29
C ASP A 284 -13.03 -30.15 -18.73
N THR A 285 -14.31 -30.44 -18.88
CA THR A 285 -15.38 -29.59 -18.31
C THR A 285 -15.24 -29.54 -16.79
N VAL A 286 -15.36 -28.34 -16.23
CA VAL A 286 -15.07 -28.11 -14.79
C VAL A 286 -15.96 -28.96 -13.89
N ALA A 287 -17.25 -29.05 -14.25
CA ALA A 287 -18.24 -29.82 -13.53
C ALA A 287 -17.92 -31.32 -13.50
N PHE A 288 -17.44 -31.89 -14.61
CA PHE A 288 -17.11 -33.32 -14.69
C PHE A 288 -15.88 -33.67 -13.84
N LEU A 289 -14.88 -32.80 -13.81
CA LEU A 289 -13.68 -33.00 -12.99
C LEU A 289 -13.98 -32.87 -11.48
N ALA A 290 -14.77 -31.87 -11.08
CA ALA A 290 -15.22 -31.74 -9.68
C ALA A 290 -16.12 -32.92 -9.25
N ALA A 291 -17.00 -33.38 -10.15
CA ALA A 291 -17.85 -34.55 -9.92
C ALA A 291 -17.04 -35.85 -9.84
N THR A 292 -15.95 -35.98 -10.59
CA THR A 292 -15.03 -37.13 -10.51
C THR A 292 -14.49 -37.31 -9.10
N SER A 293 -14.15 -36.21 -8.40
CA SER A 293 -13.67 -36.24 -7.01
C SER A 293 -14.78 -36.46 -5.98
N SER A 294 -16.06 -36.39 -6.36
CA SER A 294 -17.23 -36.40 -5.46
C SER A 294 -18.31 -37.40 -5.85
N GLY A 295 -17.90 -38.56 -6.38
CA GLY A 295 -18.78 -39.61 -6.91
C GLY A 295 -19.68 -40.33 -5.90
N LEU A 296 -19.57 -40.05 -4.60
CA LEU A 296 -20.35 -40.71 -3.53
C LEU A 296 -21.88 -40.62 -3.72
N PHE A 297 -22.37 -39.57 -4.39
CA PHE A 297 -23.80 -39.36 -4.65
C PHE A 297 -24.38 -40.25 -5.76
N ASN A 298 -23.53 -40.97 -6.51
CA ASN A 298 -23.98 -41.87 -7.58
C ASN A 298 -24.79 -43.07 -7.07
N THR A 299 -24.62 -43.44 -5.79
CA THR A 299 -25.44 -44.48 -5.14
C THR A 299 -26.94 -44.14 -5.23
N VAL A 300 -27.31 -42.86 -5.25
CA VAL A 300 -28.72 -42.43 -5.41
C VAL A 300 -29.21 -42.75 -6.83
N PHE A 301 -28.44 -42.44 -7.87
CA PHE A 301 -28.79 -42.73 -9.26
C PHE A 301 -28.86 -44.25 -9.53
N GLN A 302 -27.93 -45.01 -8.98
CA GLN A 302 -27.95 -46.47 -9.03
C GLN A 302 -29.17 -47.06 -8.34
N TYR A 303 -29.54 -46.53 -7.17
CA TYR A 303 -30.69 -47.01 -6.43
C TYR A 303 -32.00 -46.75 -7.18
N VAL A 304 -32.16 -45.54 -7.73
CA VAL A 304 -33.30 -45.20 -8.60
C VAL A 304 -33.37 -46.16 -9.79
N TYR A 305 -32.23 -46.48 -10.42
CA TYR A 305 -32.14 -47.46 -11.50
C TYR A 305 -32.55 -48.88 -11.09
N ASP A 306 -32.09 -49.38 -9.93
CA ASP A 306 -32.39 -50.73 -9.44
C ASP A 306 -33.83 -50.88 -8.91
N PHE A 307 -34.51 -49.77 -8.62
CA PHE A 307 -35.87 -49.73 -8.09
C PHE A 307 -36.93 -49.50 -9.17
N ILE A 308 -36.65 -48.68 -10.19
CA ILE A 308 -37.59 -48.37 -11.30
C ILE A 308 -38.22 -49.63 -11.93
N PRO A 309 -37.48 -50.71 -12.25
CA PRO A 309 -38.05 -51.92 -12.85
C PRO A 309 -38.97 -52.70 -11.89
N LYS A 310 -38.89 -52.48 -10.57
CA LYS A 310 -39.67 -53.19 -9.55
C LYS A 310 -41.05 -52.56 -9.32
N ILE A 311 -41.29 -51.33 -9.81
CA ILE A 311 -42.60 -50.64 -9.81
C ILE A 311 -43.45 -51.17 -10.97
N HIS A 312 -43.53 -52.49 -11.15
CA HIS A 312 -44.10 -53.10 -12.34
C HIS A 312 -45.63 -53.24 -12.33
N HIS A 313 -46.33 -52.56 -11.41
CA HIS A 313 -47.79 -52.52 -11.39
C HIS A 313 -48.31 -51.07 -11.56
N GLU A 314 -48.83 -50.83 -12.78
CA GLU A 314 -49.84 -49.82 -13.13
C GLU A 314 -49.44 -48.37 -13.51
N SER A 315 -48.19 -48.05 -13.82
CA SER A 315 -47.84 -46.75 -14.46
C SER A 315 -46.75 -46.84 -15.53
N SER A 316 -47.06 -47.52 -16.64
CA SER A 316 -46.07 -47.96 -17.65
C SER A 316 -45.72 -46.97 -18.78
N SER A 317 -46.29 -45.76 -18.84
CA SER A 317 -45.96 -44.77 -19.89
C SER A 317 -44.81 -43.84 -19.50
N TYR A 318 -44.95 -43.14 -18.36
CA TYR A 318 -44.02 -42.11 -17.93
C TYR A 318 -42.68 -42.69 -17.47
N VAL A 319 -42.69 -43.82 -16.76
CA VAL A 319 -41.48 -44.53 -16.32
C VAL A 319 -40.67 -45.01 -17.53
N THR A 320 -41.32 -45.54 -18.56
CA THR A 320 -40.66 -45.97 -19.80
C THR A 320 -40.10 -44.78 -20.59
N GLN A 321 -40.77 -43.61 -20.58
CA GLN A 321 -40.24 -42.39 -21.18
C GLN A 321 -39.03 -41.83 -20.43
N ILE A 322 -39.06 -41.84 -19.08
CA ILE A 322 -37.92 -41.45 -18.24
C ILE A 322 -36.74 -42.40 -18.49
N LEU A 323 -36.97 -43.71 -18.55
CA LEU A 323 -35.94 -44.70 -18.87
C LEU A 323 -35.32 -44.46 -20.26
N ARG A 324 -36.15 -44.13 -21.26
CA ARG A 324 -35.66 -43.75 -22.60
C ARG A 324 -34.89 -42.43 -22.59
N ILE A 325 -35.29 -41.45 -21.77
CA ILE A 325 -34.60 -40.15 -21.64
C ILE A 325 -33.15 -40.37 -21.16
N PHE A 326 -32.91 -41.28 -20.23
CA PHE A 326 -31.56 -41.63 -19.79
C PHE A 326 -30.82 -42.63 -20.71
N GLY A 327 -31.42 -43.01 -21.84
CA GLY A 327 -30.80 -43.87 -22.85
C GLY A 327 -30.90 -45.37 -22.56
N PHE A 328 -31.79 -45.81 -21.68
CA PHE A 328 -31.95 -47.22 -21.31
C PHE A 328 -32.85 -47.99 -22.31
N SER A 329 -32.42 -49.18 -22.74
CA SER A 329 -33.25 -50.15 -23.48
C SER A 329 -34.18 -50.89 -22.52
N THR A 330 -35.29 -51.43 -23.04
CA THR A 330 -36.40 -52.07 -22.30
C THR A 330 -36.05 -53.42 -21.63
N SER A 331 -34.78 -53.71 -21.35
CA SER A 331 -34.35 -54.98 -20.70
C SER A 331 -33.45 -54.72 -19.49
N PRO A 332 -33.69 -55.37 -18.33
CA PRO A 332 -33.05 -55.09 -17.04
C PRO A 332 -31.72 -55.83 -16.86
N THR A 333 -31.02 -56.19 -17.93
CA THR A 333 -29.72 -56.87 -17.82
C THR A 333 -28.62 -55.83 -17.73
N ARG A 334 -28.08 -55.67 -16.51
CA ARG A 334 -26.95 -54.81 -16.14
C ARG A 334 -25.74 -55.17 -17.01
N ASN A 335 -25.52 -54.44 -18.11
CA ASN A 335 -24.23 -54.49 -18.78
C ASN A 335 -23.33 -53.52 -18.03
N ALA A 336 -22.51 -54.02 -17.10
CA ALA A 336 -21.60 -53.22 -16.28
C ALA A 336 -20.64 -52.33 -17.12
N ALA A 337 -20.48 -52.66 -18.40
CA ALA A 337 -19.70 -51.90 -19.38
C ALA A 337 -20.43 -50.66 -19.97
N GLU A 338 -21.77 -50.55 -19.86
CA GLU A 338 -22.54 -49.43 -20.44
C GLU A 338 -22.85 -48.30 -19.45
N PHE A 339 -22.87 -48.56 -18.13
CA PHE A 339 -23.12 -47.54 -17.10
C PHE A 339 -22.25 -47.79 -15.86
N SER A 340 -21.04 -47.23 -15.86
CA SER A 340 -20.16 -47.24 -14.68
C SER A 340 -20.61 -46.21 -13.65
N GLU A 341 -20.48 -46.57 -12.38
CA GLU A 341 -20.62 -45.65 -11.24
C GLU A 341 -19.42 -44.71 -11.08
N PHE A 342 -18.31 -45.06 -11.73
CA PHE A 342 -17.07 -44.31 -11.76
C PHE A 342 -17.02 -43.38 -12.97
N ALA A 343 -16.24 -42.31 -12.85
CA ALA A 343 -15.96 -41.43 -13.98
C ALA A 343 -15.14 -42.20 -15.02
N ILE A 344 -15.65 -42.27 -16.26
CA ILE A 344 -14.99 -42.99 -17.34
C ILE A 344 -14.21 -42.00 -18.21
N TYR A 345 -12.88 -42.16 -18.24
CA TYR A 345 -11.98 -41.50 -19.17
C TYR A 345 -11.64 -42.48 -20.30
N SER A 346 -12.34 -42.34 -21.43
CA SER A 346 -12.21 -43.18 -22.61
C SER A 346 -12.16 -42.27 -23.83
N PRO A 347 -10.99 -42.09 -24.48
CA PRO A 347 -9.77 -42.90 -24.33
C PRO A 347 -9.01 -42.67 -23.02
N ASN A 348 -8.33 -43.71 -22.54
CA ASN A 348 -7.38 -43.61 -21.44
C ASN A 348 -6.16 -42.76 -21.87
N PRO A 349 -5.88 -41.61 -21.22
CA PRO A 349 -4.79 -40.73 -21.62
C PRO A 349 -3.39 -41.31 -21.33
N PHE A 350 -3.28 -42.36 -20.51
CA PHE A 350 -2.02 -42.99 -20.12
C PHE A 350 -1.76 -44.32 -20.84
N ARG A 351 -2.52 -44.62 -21.90
CA ARG A 351 -2.35 -45.86 -22.64
C ARG A 351 -0.95 -45.94 -23.28
N GLY A 352 -0.29 -47.08 -23.11
CA GLY A 352 1.07 -47.34 -23.61
C GLY A 352 2.19 -46.55 -22.91
N VAL A 353 1.89 -45.79 -21.85
CA VAL A 353 2.91 -45.18 -20.99
C VAL A 353 3.51 -46.27 -20.12
N GLN A 354 4.79 -46.59 -20.31
CA GLN A 354 5.49 -47.56 -19.47
C GLN A 354 5.67 -46.97 -18.07
N SER A 355 4.84 -47.39 -17.11
CA SER A 355 5.06 -47.03 -15.71
C SER A 355 6.25 -47.83 -15.18
N GLY A 356 7.26 -47.12 -14.70
CA GLY A 356 8.46 -47.73 -14.13
C GLY A 356 8.12 -48.49 -12.85
N GLU A 357 8.22 -49.81 -12.92
CA GLU A 357 8.44 -50.71 -11.78
C GLU A 357 7.30 -50.77 -10.74
N ARG A 358 6.49 -51.83 -10.83
CA ARG A 358 5.42 -52.26 -9.91
C ARG A 358 4.20 -51.31 -9.83
N GLY A 359 3.09 -51.83 -10.36
CA GLY A 359 1.79 -51.19 -10.34
C GLY A 359 0.80 -51.91 -11.25
N ARG A 360 -0.48 -51.58 -11.09
CA ARG A 360 -1.59 -52.08 -11.92
C ARG A 360 -1.48 -51.52 -13.34
N SER A 361 -1.73 -52.35 -14.37
CA SER A 361 -1.46 -52.03 -15.78
C SER A 361 -2.46 -51.02 -16.40
N VAL A 362 -2.37 -49.76 -15.96
CA VAL A 362 -3.09 -48.62 -16.59
C VAL A 362 -2.67 -48.47 -18.06
N GLU A 363 -1.42 -48.84 -18.38
CA GLU A 363 -0.85 -48.83 -19.74
C GLU A 363 -1.66 -49.64 -20.78
N ASN A 364 -2.26 -50.77 -20.38
CA ASN A 364 -2.92 -51.69 -21.30
C ASN A 364 -4.43 -51.47 -21.38
N SER A 365 -5.00 -50.73 -20.43
CA SER A 365 -6.42 -50.42 -20.42
C SER A 365 -6.79 -49.36 -21.45
N THR A 366 -7.91 -49.55 -22.14
CA THR A 366 -8.49 -48.56 -23.07
C THR A 366 -9.27 -47.47 -22.36
N SER A 367 -9.63 -47.68 -21.08
CA SER A 367 -10.40 -46.73 -20.27
C SER A 367 -9.83 -46.64 -18.86
N LEU A 368 -9.85 -45.44 -18.29
CA LEU A 368 -9.49 -45.17 -16.91
C LEU A 368 -10.75 -44.87 -16.10
N PHE A 369 -10.87 -45.47 -14.92
CA PHE A 369 -12.03 -45.36 -14.04
C PHE A 369 -11.64 -44.66 -12.73
N LEU A 370 -12.26 -43.52 -12.44
CA LEU A 370 -11.98 -42.74 -11.25
C LEU A 370 -13.21 -42.64 -10.33
N ALA A 371 -12.98 -42.78 -9.04
CA ALA A 371 -13.96 -42.70 -7.96
C ALA A 371 -13.73 -41.45 -7.09
N ASP A 372 -14.66 -41.23 -6.15
CA ASP A 372 -14.52 -40.18 -5.13
C ASP A 372 -13.19 -40.33 -4.39
N GLY A 373 -12.51 -39.20 -4.18
CA GLY A 373 -11.17 -39.22 -3.61
C GLY A 373 -11.12 -39.72 -2.15
N GLY A 374 -12.23 -39.67 -1.42
CA GLY A 374 -12.29 -40.16 -0.04
C GLY A 374 -12.57 -41.67 0.12
N GLU A 375 -12.76 -42.41 -0.98
CA GLU A 375 -13.15 -43.84 -0.96
C GLU A 375 -12.11 -44.76 -0.34
N ASP A 376 -10.83 -44.39 -0.42
CA ASP A 376 -9.73 -45.13 0.17
C ASP A 376 -9.52 -44.81 1.66
N GLY A 377 -10.40 -43.99 2.24
CA GLY A 377 -10.31 -43.53 3.63
C GLY A 377 -9.32 -42.39 3.85
N GLN A 378 -8.67 -41.85 2.81
CA GLN A 378 -7.82 -40.66 2.86
C GLN A 378 -8.60 -39.40 2.44
N ASN A 379 -9.63 -39.08 3.21
CA ASN A 379 -10.54 -37.96 2.96
C ASN A 379 -9.92 -36.55 3.11
N ILE A 380 -8.61 -36.41 3.26
CA ILE A 380 -7.84 -35.15 3.28
C ILE A 380 -6.69 -35.26 2.28
N PRO A 381 -6.55 -34.31 1.33
CA PRO A 381 -5.56 -34.42 0.26
C PRO A 381 -4.14 -34.04 0.74
N PHE A 382 -3.49 -34.93 1.50
CA PHE A 382 -2.09 -34.73 1.92
C PHE A 382 -1.06 -35.03 0.82
N SER A 383 -1.34 -36.02 -0.04
CA SER A 383 -0.42 -36.49 -1.08
C SER A 383 0.14 -35.35 -1.95
N PRO A 384 -0.67 -34.35 -2.38
CA PRO A 384 -0.14 -33.23 -3.14
C PRO A 384 0.95 -32.41 -2.47
N TYR A 385 0.98 -32.34 -1.15
CA TYR A 385 1.93 -31.49 -0.41
C TYR A 385 3.20 -32.21 0.00
N LEU A 386 3.23 -33.52 -0.15
CA LEU A 386 4.37 -34.37 0.19
C LEU A 386 5.34 -34.58 -0.99
N VAL A 387 5.11 -33.88 -2.10
CA VAL A 387 5.95 -33.92 -3.31
C VAL A 387 7.14 -32.97 -3.16
N PRO A 388 8.40 -33.46 -3.16
CA PRO A 388 9.57 -32.59 -2.95
C PRO A 388 9.69 -31.43 -3.95
N GLY A 389 9.21 -31.62 -5.19
CA GLY A 389 9.23 -30.59 -6.23
C GLY A 389 8.36 -29.36 -5.92
N ARG A 390 7.29 -29.52 -5.11
CA ARG A 390 6.43 -28.42 -4.67
C ARG A 390 7.00 -27.66 -3.48
N LYS A 391 7.94 -28.30 -2.77
CA LYS A 391 8.69 -27.71 -1.67
C LYS A 391 7.78 -27.03 -0.63
N VAL A 392 6.65 -27.66 -0.30
CA VAL A 392 5.72 -27.16 0.71
C VAL A 392 6.40 -27.21 2.07
N ASP A 393 6.30 -26.12 2.84
CA ASP A 393 6.93 -25.96 4.15
C ASP A 393 5.90 -26.17 5.28
N ALA A 394 4.63 -25.80 5.06
CA ALA A 394 3.54 -26.01 6.00
C ALA A 394 2.22 -26.41 5.32
N ILE A 395 1.47 -27.33 5.93
CA ILE A 395 0.14 -27.77 5.52
C ILE A 395 -0.88 -27.35 6.56
N LEU A 396 -1.90 -26.60 6.15
CA LEU A 396 -3.11 -26.34 6.94
C LEU A 396 -4.19 -27.33 6.51
N ALA A 397 -4.45 -28.35 7.32
CA ALA A 397 -5.37 -29.44 7.01
C ALA A 397 -6.65 -29.34 7.84
N PHE A 398 -7.78 -29.19 7.16
CA PHE A 398 -9.09 -29.05 7.76
C PHE A 398 -9.94 -30.30 7.51
N ASP A 399 -10.25 -31.00 8.61
CA ASP A 399 -11.05 -32.23 8.61
C ASP A 399 -12.53 -31.93 8.90
N MET A 400 -13.34 -32.06 7.86
CA MET A 400 -14.79 -31.92 7.83
C MET A 400 -15.46 -33.29 7.62
N GLY A 401 -14.79 -34.38 8.01
CA GLY A 401 -15.29 -35.75 8.00
C GLY A 401 -16.56 -35.93 8.84
N SER A 402 -17.17 -37.11 8.72
CA SER A 402 -18.45 -37.44 9.38
C SER A 402 -18.54 -38.90 9.78
N GLU A 403 -17.46 -39.44 10.32
CA GLU A 403 -17.36 -40.87 10.59
C GLU A 403 -18.12 -41.30 11.84
N ILE A 404 -18.17 -40.44 12.88
CA ILE A 404 -18.84 -40.75 14.16
C ILE A 404 -19.80 -39.62 14.51
N ASP A 405 -21.10 -39.90 14.61
CA ASP A 405 -22.15 -38.91 14.91
C ASP A 405 -22.03 -37.65 14.04
N ASN A 406 -21.81 -37.87 12.74
CA ASN A 406 -21.51 -36.88 11.71
C ASN A 406 -20.36 -35.91 12.02
N ARG A 407 -19.41 -36.31 12.88
CA ARG A 407 -18.20 -35.55 13.21
C ARG A 407 -16.94 -36.28 12.76
N PRO A 408 -15.83 -35.55 12.56
CA PRO A 408 -14.52 -36.13 12.31
C PRO A 408 -14.06 -37.03 13.47
N SER A 409 -13.43 -38.15 13.14
CA SER A 409 -12.86 -39.11 14.11
C SER A 409 -11.33 -39.25 13.99
N GLY A 410 -10.71 -38.46 13.12
CA GLY A 410 -9.30 -38.57 12.75
C GLY A 410 -9.00 -39.79 11.89
N LEU A 411 -10.01 -40.49 11.37
CA LEU A 411 -9.82 -41.65 10.49
C LEU A 411 -8.97 -41.29 9.28
N SER A 412 -9.27 -40.17 8.61
CA SER A 412 -8.52 -39.73 7.44
C SER A 412 -7.04 -39.50 7.74
N LEU A 413 -6.74 -38.81 8.84
CA LEU A 413 -5.36 -38.54 9.26
C LEU A 413 -4.59 -39.84 9.54
N ARG A 414 -5.23 -40.83 10.17
CA ARG A 414 -4.64 -42.15 10.42
C ARG A 414 -4.46 -42.97 9.15
N SER A 415 -5.42 -42.94 8.22
CA SER A 415 -5.32 -43.65 6.94
C SER A 415 -4.14 -43.12 6.12
N SER A 416 -3.95 -41.81 6.06
CA SER A 416 -2.79 -41.21 5.38
C SER A 416 -1.47 -41.55 6.09
N ALA A 417 -1.43 -41.55 7.42
CA ALA A 417 -0.25 -42.02 8.16
C ALA A 417 0.06 -43.51 7.88
N GLN A 418 -0.96 -44.37 7.86
CA GLN A 418 -0.82 -45.79 7.55
C GLN A 418 -0.18 -46.02 6.17
N ARG A 419 -0.61 -45.27 5.15
CA ARG A 419 -0.01 -45.30 3.81
C ARG A 419 1.50 -45.05 3.86
N TYR A 420 1.92 -43.92 4.44
CA TYR A 420 3.34 -43.53 4.44
C TYR A 420 4.20 -44.29 5.47
N HIS A 421 3.58 -44.93 6.47
CA HIS A 421 4.26 -45.76 7.48
C HIS A 421 4.33 -47.24 7.10
N ALA A 422 3.66 -47.65 6.02
CA ALA A 422 3.61 -49.05 5.59
C ALA A 422 5.01 -49.63 5.30
N ASN A 423 5.25 -50.85 5.77
CA ASN A 423 6.46 -51.63 5.44
C ASN A 423 6.27 -52.50 4.20
N GLN A 424 5.02 -52.78 3.83
CA GLN A 424 4.62 -53.59 2.68
C GLN A 424 3.59 -52.79 1.91
N SER A 425 3.86 -52.55 0.63
CA SER A 425 2.99 -51.86 -0.32
C SER A 425 3.39 -52.28 -1.73
N GLU A 426 2.43 -52.24 -2.65
CA GLU A 426 2.67 -52.36 -4.09
C GLU A 426 3.27 -51.06 -4.68
N LEU A 427 3.14 -49.95 -3.95
CA LEU A 427 3.68 -48.64 -4.30
C LEU A 427 5.06 -48.41 -3.69
N HIS A 428 5.86 -47.56 -4.34
CA HIS A 428 7.13 -47.10 -3.80
C HIS A 428 6.88 -46.03 -2.74
N ILE A 429 6.89 -46.43 -1.47
CA ILE A 429 6.65 -45.52 -0.36
C ILE A 429 7.85 -44.57 -0.20
N PRO A 430 7.63 -43.25 -0.21
CA PRO A 430 8.71 -42.29 -0.06
C PRO A 430 9.28 -42.26 1.36
N LEU A 431 10.61 -42.14 1.44
CA LEU A 431 11.40 -41.91 2.65
C LEU A 431 12.23 -40.64 2.45
N PHE A 432 12.60 -39.96 3.54
CA PHE A 432 13.57 -38.87 3.49
C PHE A 432 14.76 -39.17 4.39
N LYS A 433 15.91 -38.60 4.04
CA LYS A 433 17.14 -38.71 4.82
C LYS A 433 17.29 -37.49 5.71
N ASP A 434 17.34 -37.70 7.03
CA ASP A 434 17.51 -36.63 8.00
C ASP A 434 18.95 -36.05 7.98
N PRO A 435 19.21 -34.90 8.66
CA PRO A 435 20.55 -34.31 8.71
C PRO A 435 21.63 -35.22 9.31
N ASN A 436 21.25 -36.20 10.12
CA ASN A 436 22.13 -37.20 10.72
C ASN A 436 22.32 -38.44 9.84
N GLY A 437 21.67 -38.48 8.68
CA GLY A 437 21.73 -39.55 7.69
C GLY A 437 20.79 -40.73 7.96
N ILE A 438 19.88 -40.62 8.93
CA ILE A 438 18.88 -41.64 9.26
C ILE A 438 17.72 -41.53 8.27
N LEU A 439 17.26 -42.68 7.76
CA LEU A 439 16.08 -42.75 6.91
C LEU A 439 14.81 -42.67 7.77
N ARG A 440 13.91 -41.76 7.44
CA ARG A 440 12.65 -41.51 8.15
C ARG A 440 11.45 -41.53 7.20
N ARG A 441 10.27 -41.83 7.75
CA ARG A 441 8.99 -41.76 7.03
C ARG A 441 8.66 -40.30 6.75
N ILE A 442 8.07 -39.99 5.58
CA ILE A 442 7.76 -38.61 5.21
C ILE A 442 6.53 -38.01 5.90
N PHE A 443 5.74 -38.81 6.62
CA PHE A 443 4.56 -38.37 7.35
C PHE A 443 4.78 -38.52 8.86
N PRO A 444 4.37 -37.55 9.69
CA PRO A 444 4.63 -37.58 11.13
C PRO A 444 3.83 -38.69 11.84
N VAL A 445 4.20 -38.99 13.08
CA VAL A 445 3.37 -39.80 13.99
C VAL A 445 2.05 -39.05 14.24
N VAL A 446 0.94 -39.78 14.20
CA VAL A 446 -0.40 -39.24 14.42
C VAL A 446 -1.05 -39.85 15.67
N PRO A 447 -1.96 -39.13 16.35
CA PRO A 447 -2.64 -39.66 17.53
C PRO A 447 -3.49 -40.90 17.25
N SER A 448 -3.57 -41.79 18.24
CA SER A 448 -4.49 -42.92 18.20
C SER A 448 -5.96 -42.48 18.28
N ALA A 449 -6.90 -43.36 17.93
CA ALA A 449 -8.34 -43.06 18.01
C ALA A 449 -8.78 -42.63 19.43
N ALA A 450 -8.15 -43.17 20.48
CA ALA A 450 -8.44 -42.79 21.86
C ALA A 450 -7.86 -41.42 22.25
N GLN A 451 -6.78 -40.98 21.60
CA GLN A 451 -6.14 -39.69 21.83
C GLN A 451 -6.73 -38.57 20.97
N TYR A 452 -7.50 -38.92 19.94
CA TYR A 452 -8.07 -37.97 18.99
C TYR A 452 -8.96 -36.91 19.64
N SER A 453 -9.73 -37.28 20.68
CA SER A 453 -10.60 -36.35 21.41
C SER A 453 -9.85 -35.19 22.07
N LEU A 454 -8.54 -35.34 22.30
CA LEU A 454 -7.69 -34.28 22.87
C LEU A 454 -7.25 -33.25 21.82
N ILE A 455 -7.22 -33.64 20.54
CA ILE A 455 -6.76 -32.79 19.43
C ILE A 455 -7.89 -32.33 18.50
N SER A 456 -9.12 -32.81 18.70
CA SER A 456 -10.25 -32.41 17.85
C SER A 456 -10.76 -31.00 18.15
N GLN A 457 -10.49 -30.47 19.35
CA GLN A 457 -10.98 -29.17 19.81
C GLN A 457 -9.97 -28.02 19.60
N LYS A 458 -8.72 -28.32 19.19
CA LYS A 458 -7.64 -27.33 19.05
C LYS A 458 -6.68 -27.70 17.91
N PRO A 459 -5.93 -26.75 17.33
CA PRO A 459 -4.96 -27.03 16.29
C PRO A 459 -3.89 -27.99 16.78
N ALA A 460 -3.70 -29.07 16.04
CA ALA A 460 -2.66 -30.04 16.30
C ALA A 460 -1.49 -29.81 15.35
N PHE A 461 -0.34 -29.46 15.91
CA PHE A 461 0.91 -29.37 15.18
C PHE A 461 1.59 -30.74 15.17
N LEU A 462 1.78 -31.30 13.98
CA LEU A 462 2.34 -32.63 13.75
C LEU A 462 3.62 -32.49 12.93
N GLY A 463 4.72 -33.08 13.40
CA GLY A 463 6.02 -32.97 12.73
C GLY A 463 6.78 -31.69 13.08
N CYS A 464 6.68 -31.22 14.33
CA CYS A 464 7.43 -30.06 14.81
C CYS A 464 8.93 -30.37 14.93
N GLU A 465 9.24 -31.60 15.33
CA GLU A 465 10.60 -32.10 15.43
C GLU A 465 10.85 -33.19 14.37
N ILE A 466 12.10 -33.33 13.93
CA ILE A 466 12.48 -34.38 12.97
C ILE A 466 12.24 -35.77 13.58
N GLU A 467 12.29 -35.86 14.91
CA GLU A 467 12.01 -37.04 15.73
C GLU A 467 10.57 -37.52 15.61
N ASP A 468 9.61 -36.62 15.33
CA ASP A 468 8.20 -36.93 15.14
C ASP A 468 7.96 -37.75 13.87
N PHE A 469 8.93 -37.78 12.95
CA PHE A 469 8.91 -38.63 11.77
C PHE A 469 9.55 -39.98 12.09
N PRO A 470 8.80 -41.10 12.06
CA PRO A 470 9.30 -42.41 12.47
C PRO A 470 10.56 -42.83 11.70
N ALA A 471 11.59 -43.27 12.42
CA ALA A 471 12.77 -43.86 11.81
C ALA A 471 12.43 -45.18 11.11
N PHE A 472 12.90 -45.35 9.88
CA PHE A 472 12.78 -46.59 9.13
C PHE A 472 13.83 -47.59 9.62
N LYS A 473 13.38 -48.75 10.13
CA LYS A 473 14.24 -49.80 10.71
C LYS A 473 14.32 -51.07 9.84
N GLY A 474 13.81 -51.03 8.61
CA GLY A 474 13.82 -52.15 7.67
C GLY A 474 15.07 -52.16 6.78
N ASN A 475 15.27 -53.26 6.03
CA ASN A 475 16.24 -53.28 4.94
C ASN A 475 15.68 -52.46 3.76
N LEU A 476 16.50 -51.59 3.18
CA LEU A 476 16.15 -50.83 1.99
C LEU A 476 15.95 -51.81 0.81
N SER A 477 14.71 -52.04 0.43
CA SER A 477 14.31 -52.77 -0.77
C SER A 477 13.95 -51.80 -1.89
N ASP A 478 13.80 -52.32 -3.12
CA ASP A 478 13.36 -51.53 -4.27
C ASP A 478 11.98 -50.86 -4.09
N ASN A 479 11.21 -51.27 -3.06
CA ASN A 479 9.90 -50.72 -2.73
C ASN A 479 9.94 -49.34 -2.05
N PHE A 480 11.11 -48.73 -1.86
CA PHE A 480 11.23 -47.43 -1.18
C PHE A 480 11.94 -46.40 -2.07
N LYS A 481 11.35 -45.20 -2.17
CA LYS A 481 11.95 -44.07 -2.87
C LYS A 481 12.58 -43.12 -1.86
N VAL A 482 13.89 -42.96 -1.89
CA VAL A 482 14.60 -42.09 -0.93
C VAL A 482 14.80 -40.69 -1.50
N TYR A 483 14.28 -39.68 -0.80
CA TYR A 483 14.52 -38.28 -1.08
C TYR A 483 15.73 -37.76 -0.29
N ASN A 484 16.70 -37.23 -1.03
CA ASN A 484 17.85 -36.52 -0.47
C ASN A 484 17.55 -35.02 -0.41
N ASN A 485 18.00 -34.33 0.63
CA ASN A 485 17.79 -32.90 0.83
C ASN A 485 16.31 -32.47 0.80
N TYR A 486 15.44 -33.26 1.42
CA TYR A 486 14.02 -32.97 1.56
C TYR A 486 13.64 -32.98 3.04
N THR A 487 12.98 -31.92 3.48
CA THR A 487 12.35 -31.83 4.80
C THR A 487 10.84 -31.86 4.58
N PRO A 488 10.11 -32.84 5.12
CA PRO A 488 8.66 -32.84 5.02
C PRO A 488 8.02 -31.62 5.71
N PRO A 489 6.85 -31.16 5.23
CA PRO A 489 6.18 -29.99 5.79
C PRO A 489 5.65 -30.22 7.20
N LEU A 490 5.60 -29.15 7.98
CA LEU A 490 4.84 -29.08 9.23
C LEU A 490 3.35 -29.26 8.93
N THR A 491 2.68 -30.20 9.59
CA THR A 491 1.25 -30.44 9.38
C THR A 491 0.44 -29.86 10.53
N ILE A 492 -0.40 -28.88 10.24
CA ILE A 492 -1.31 -28.22 11.19
C ILE A 492 -2.70 -28.76 10.90
N TYR A 493 -3.19 -29.63 11.77
CA TYR A 493 -4.45 -30.34 11.61
C TYR A 493 -5.53 -29.73 12.52
N GLN A 494 -6.70 -29.47 11.96
CA GLN A 494 -7.87 -28.98 12.68
C GLN A 494 -9.11 -29.75 12.27
N ALA A 495 -9.89 -30.22 13.24
CA ALA A 495 -11.12 -30.95 13.02
C ALA A 495 -12.36 -30.10 13.30
N ASN A 496 -13.37 -30.22 12.44
CA ASN A 496 -14.65 -29.56 12.62
C ASN A 496 -15.36 -30.04 13.88
N HIS A 497 -15.81 -29.10 14.70
CA HIS A 497 -16.54 -29.35 15.93
C HIS A 497 -17.49 -28.18 16.22
N ASP A 498 -18.33 -28.34 17.23
CA ASP A 498 -19.36 -27.36 17.56
C ASP A 498 -18.71 -26.13 18.25
N ILE A 499 -18.65 -24.99 17.56
CA ILE A 499 -18.12 -23.72 18.11
C ILE A 499 -19.24 -22.68 18.20
N VAL A 500 -19.76 -22.23 17.05
CA VAL A 500 -20.90 -21.30 16.95
C VAL A 500 -22.12 -21.94 16.30
N PHE A 501 -21.94 -23.06 15.60
CA PHE A 501 -23.01 -23.82 14.96
C PHE A 501 -22.74 -25.33 15.07
N GLU A 502 -23.78 -26.16 14.96
CA GLU A 502 -23.66 -27.61 15.11
C GLU A 502 -22.97 -28.26 13.89
N ALA A 503 -21.87 -28.97 14.14
CA ALA A 503 -21.09 -29.68 13.13
C ALA A 503 -21.69 -31.06 12.75
N ASN A 504 -22.69 -31.55 13.48
CA ASN A 504 -23.39 -32.82 13.30
C ASN A 504 -24.33 -32.83 12.08
N THR A 505 -23.77 -32.59 10.90
CA THR A 505 -24.55 -32.57 9.67
C THR A 505 -24.10 -33.70 8.76
N SER A 506 -25.06 -34.51 8.29
CA SER A 506 -24.81 -35.62 7.37
C SER A 506 -24.21 -35.16 6.04
N THR A 507 -23.30 -35.96 5.49
CA THR A 507 -22.65 -35.72 4.18
C THR A 507 -23.68 -35.61 3.05
N PHE A 508 -24.80 -36.29 3.25
CA PHE A 508 -25.84 -36.47 2.24
C PHE A 508 -27.00 -35.46 2.36
N LYS A 509 -26.93 -34.54 3.33
CA LYS A 509 -27.89 -33.43 3.40
C LYS A 509 -27.71 -32.55 2.17
N SER A 510 -28.80 -32.35 1.44
CA SER A 510 -28.85 -31.67 0.14
C SER A 510 -29.65 -30.37 0.14
N VAL A 511 -30.34 -30.05 1.25
CA VAL A 511 -31.13 -28.83 1.44
C VAL A 511 -30.66 -28.14 2.71
N TYR A 512 -30.41 -26.84 2.62
CA TYR A 512 -30.02 -25.98 3.73
C TYR A 512 -30.85 -24.69 3.70
N SER A 513 -31.34 -24.29 4.87
CA SER A 513 -31.90 -22.95 5.05
C SER A 513 -30.79 -21.88 5.02
N PRO A 514 -31.11 -20.62 4.71
CA PRO A 514 -30.13 -19.53 4.74
C PRO A 514 -29.39 -19.40 6.07
N ASP A 515 -30.08 -19.67 7.19
CA ASP A 515 -29.50 -19.63 8.54
C ASP A 515 -28.51 -20.77 8.77
N GLU A 516 -28.79 -21.97 8.24
CA GLU A 516 -27.85 -23.09 8.31
C GLU A 516 -26.62 -22.85 7.42
N VAL A 517 -26.81 -22.25 6.24
CA VAL A 517 -25.69 -21.86 5.34
C VAL A 517 -24.77 -20.86 6.05
N GLN A 518 -25.35 -19.82 6.65
CA GLN A 518 -24.60 -18.82 7.39
C GLN A 518 -23.95 -19.42 8.64
N GLY A 519 -24.68 -20.20 9.43
CA GLY A 519 -24.16 -20.82 10.65
C GLY A 519 -22.98 -21.76 10.39
N MET A 520 -23.04 -22.56 9.33
CA MET A 520 -21.90 -23.42 8.93
C MET A 520 -20.68 -22.61 8.48
N PHE A 521 -20.91 -21.54 7.73
CA PHE A 521 -19.83 -20.63 7.31
C PHE A 521 -19.18 -19.96 8.53
N ASP A 522 -19.98 -19.44 9.47
CA ASP A 522 -19.49 -18.81 10.69
C ASP A 522 -18.73 -19.81 11.58
N ASN A 523 -19.21 -21.06 11.67
CA ASN A 523 -18.48 -22.11 12.37
C ASN A 523 -17.13 -22.43 11.72
N GLY A 524 -17.06 -22.42 10.38
CA GLY A 524 -15.82 -22.53 9.63
C GLY A 524 -14.86 -21.36 9.88
N CYS A 525 -15.37 -20.14 9.97
CA CYS A 525 -14.58 -18.96 10.31
C CYS A 525 -13.97 -19.12 11.72
N GLU A 526 -14.79 -19.44 12.71
CA GLU A 526 -14.33 -19.63 14.09
C GLU A 526 -13.42 -20.87 14.23
N LEU A 527 -13.57 -21.89 13.39
CA LEU A 527 -12.64 -23.01 13.35
C LEU A 527 -11.22 -22.57 12.93
N ALA A 528 -11.11 -21.56 12.06
CA ALA A 528 -9.83 -21.06 11.57
C ALA A 528 -9.16 -20.08 12.54
N VAL A 529 -9.92 -19.15 13.14
CA VAL A 529 -9.35 -18.06 13.98
C VAL A 529 -9.69 -18.16 15.47
N ASN A 530 -10.75 -18.87 15.83
CA ASN A 530 -11.32 -19.03 17.16
C ASN A 530 -11.25 -17.76 18.03
N ARG A 531 -12.10 -16.79 17.70
CA ARG A 531 -12.10 -15.44 18.31
C ARG A 531 -12.46 -15.46 19.79
N MET A 532 -13.06 -16.56 20.26
CA MET A 532 -13.51 -16.75 21.64
C MET A 532 -12.41 -17.23 22.59
N ASP A 533 -11.28 -17.73 22.10
CA ASP A 533 -10.15 -18.21 22.93
C ASP A 533 -8.90 -17.34 22.72
N LEU A 534 -8.60 -16.46 23.69
CA LEU A 534 -7.43 -15.58 23.66
C LEU A 534 -6.09 -16.34 23.59
N SER A 535 -6.03 -17.59 24.06
CA SER A 535 -4.83 -18.44 23.93
C SER A 535 -4.60 -18.92 22.49
N TYR A 536 -5.66 -18.99 21.68
CA TYR A 536 -5.60 -19.36 20.28
C TYR A 536 -4.87 -18.31 19.43
N LYS A 537 -4.96 -17.03 19.81
CA LYS A 537 -4.15 -15.95 19.23
C LYS A 537 -2.66 -16.15 19.48
N GLU A 538 -2.26 -16.64 20.66
CA GLU A 538 -0.85 -16.92 20.96
C GLU A 538 -0.31 -18.13 20.16
N TYR A 539 -1.07 -19.22 20.05
CA TYR A 539 -0.65 -20.40 19.28
C TYR A 539 -0.60 -20.16 17.77
N SER A 540 -1.48 -19.31 17.23
CA SER A 540 -1.49 -18.95 15.81
C SER A 540 -0.45 -17.89 15.44
N PHE A 541 -0.14 -16.93 16.32
CA PHE A 541 0.95 -15.96 16.14
C PHE A 541 2.34 -16.58 16.16
N ILE A 542 2.56 -17.65 16.96
CA ILE A 542 3.85 -18.35 17.01
C ILE A 542 4.20 -18.99 15.66
N THR A 543 3.21 -19.28 14.80
CA THR A 543 3.43 -19.88 13.47
C THR A 543 3.84 -18.94 12.35
N MET A 544 3.76 -17.61 12.51
CA MET A 544 4.11 -16.66 11.44
C MET A 544 5.22 -15.67 11.82
N SER A 545 5.77 -15.75 13.05
CA SER A 545 6.89 -14.91 13.48
C SER A 545 8.28 -15.56 13.30
N ALA A 546 8.36 -16.79 12.81
CA ALA A 546 9.62 -17.42 12.45
C ALA A 546 9.94 -17.15 10.97
N GLU A 547 10.93 -16.28 10.75
CA GLU A 547 11.60 -15.98 9.46
C GLU A 547 10.88 -15.04 8.47
N ALA A 548 10.49 -13.86 8.94
CA ALA A 548 10.46 -12.66 8.11
C ALA A 548 11.75 -11.84 8.30
N SER A 549 12.88 -12.34 7.81
CA SER A 549 14.09 -11.52 7.66
C SER A 549 14.70 -11.73 6.28
N GLY A 550 14.31 -10.89 5.30
CA GLY A 550 14.88 -10.98 3.96
C GLY A 550 14.17 -10.22 2.82
N SER A 551 13.99 -8.90 2.97
CA SER A 551 13.86 -7.91 1.89
C SER A 551 13.01 -8.24 0.64
N SER A 552 11.73 -8.54 0.81
CA SER A 552 10.71 -7.91 -0.05
C SER A 552 10.35 -6.58 0.63
N LEU A 553 10.21 -5.50 -0.14
CA LEU A 553 9.73 -4.24 0.42
C LEU A 553 8.31 -4.52 0.92
N GLU A 554 8.11 -4.64 2.24
CA GLU A 554 6.80 -4.87 2.84
C GLU A 554 5.82 -3.88 2.21
N ILE A 555 4.63 -4.33 1.81
CA ILE A 555 3.64 -3.47 1.11
C ILE A 555 3.44 -2.11 1.81
N PRO A 556 3.39 -2.03 3.15
CA PRO A 556 3.39 -0.75 3.87
C PRO A 556 4.63 0.11 3.57
N MET A 557 5.84 -0.44 3.70
CA MET A 557 7.08 0.25 3.39
C MET A 557 7.17 0.66 1.90
N ALA A 558 6.56 -0.10 0.98
CA ALA A 558 6.47 0.27 -0.43
C ALA A 558 5.55 1.48 -0.68
N ILE A 559 4.38 1.50 -0.04
CA ILE A 559 3.45 2.63 -0.09
C ILE A 559 4.07 3.88 0.55
N ASP A 560 4.68 3.73 1.72
CA ASP A 560 5.37 4.81 2.43
C ASP A 560 6.55 5.34 1.61
N SER A 561 7.31 4.45 0.96
CA SER A 561 8.39 4.85 0.05
C SER A 561 7.87 5.63 -1.17
N LEU A 562 6.74 5.22 -1.76
CA LEU A 562 6.13 5.95 -2.88
C LEU A 562 5.60 7.31 -2.46
N PHE A 563 4.95 7.39 -1.30
CA PHE A 563 4.51 8.64 -0.70
C PHE A 563 5.69 9.59 -0.43
N MET A 564 6.77 9.08 0.17
CA MET A 564 7.97 9.87 0.44
C MET A 564 8.65 10.36 -0.84
N LEU A 565 8.68 9.52 -1.89
CA LEU A 565 9.17 9.93 -3.19
C LEU A 565 8.32 11.06 -3.78
N PHE A 566 6.99 10.95 -3.71
CA PHE A 566 6.08 12.01 -4.15
C PHE A 566 6.28 13.32 -3.37
N CYS A 567 6.37 13.27 -2.04
CA CYS A 567 6.67 14.44 -1.21
C CYS A 567 8.03 15.05 -1.55
N THR A 568 9.06 14.24 -1.82
CA THR A 568 10.39 14.69 -2.24
C THR A 568 10.32 15.48 -3.55
N TYR A 569 9.53 15.03 -4.53
CA TYR A 569 9.32 15.80 -5.77
C TYR A 569 8.56 17.11 -5.54
N LEU A 570 7.55 17.11 -4.66
CA LEU A 570 6.84 18.34 -4.29
C LEU A 570 7.76 19.38 -3.62
N LEU A 571 8.72 18.96 -2.78
CA LEU A 571 9.75 19.86 -2.23
C LEU A 571 10.62 20.48 -3.33
N SER A 572 10.92 19.72 -4.39
CA SER A 572 11.68 20.25 -5.51
C SER A 572 10.88 21.34 -6.24
N CYS A 573 9.56 21.17 -6.39
CA CYS A 573 8.67 22.23 -6.88
C CYS A 573 8.65 23.43 -5.94
N MET A 574 8.70 23.21 -4.62
CA MET A 574 8.77 24.30 -3.63
C MET A 574 9.99 25.20 -3.86
N VAL A 575 11.17 24.63 -4.10
CA VAL A 575 12.39 25.39 -4.41
C VAL A 575 12.17 26.31 -5.61
N LEU A 576 11.60 25.79 -6.69
CA LEU A 576 11.26 26.58 -7.88
C LEU A 576 10.21 27.67 -7.57
N GLY A 577 9.16 27.31 -6.82
CA GLY A 577 8.10 28.23 -6.40
C GLY A 577 8.65 29.41 -5.60
N MET A 578 9.56 29.16 -4.66
CA MET A 578 10.24 30.21 -3.88
C MET A 578 11.07 31.13 -4.78
N SER A 579 11.84 30.57 -5.72
CA SER A 579 12.65 31.36 -6.65
C SER A 579 11.80 32.32 -7.47
N ILE A 580 10.69 31.83 -8.02
CA ILE A 580 9.76 32.63 -8.83
C ILE A 580 9.03 33.66 -7.95
N PHE A 581 8.63 33.26 -6.74
CA PHE A 581 7.93 34.13 -5.79
C PHE A 581 8.79 35.35 -5.40
N TYR A 582 10.02 35.12 -4.95
CA TYR A 582 10.94 36.20 -4.58
C TYR A 582 11.40 37.03 -5.78
N ALA A 583 11.61 36.41 -6.93
CA ALA A 583 11.90 37.12 -8.17
C ALA A 583 10.76 38.07 -8.58
N GLY A 584 9.50 37.71 -8.27
CA GLY A 584 8.31 38.55 -8.46
C GLY A 584 8.20 39.72 -7.48
N LEU A 585 8.69 39.56 -6.24
CA LEU A 585 8.66 40.59 -5.19
C LEU A 585 9.74 41.67 -5.36
N ILE A 586 10.93 41.28 -5.83
CA ILE A 586 12.03 42.21 -6.05
C ILE A 586 11.80 43.09 -7.31
N GLN A 587 12.63 44.11 -7.50
CA GLN A 587 12.61 44.97 -8.69
C GLN A 587 12.97 44.23 -9.98
N ARG A 588 12.46 44.70 -11.11
CA ARG A 588 12.63 44.06 -12.43
C ARG A 588 14.09 43.79 -12.81
N ARG A 589 14.99 44.75 -12.54
CA ARG A 589 16.43 44.65 -12.85
C ARG A 589 17.16 43.52 -12.13
N SER A 590 16.72 43.13 -10.94
CA SER A 590 17.37 42.08 -10.13
C SER A 590 16.57 40.78 -10.08
N SER A 591 15.43 40.73 -10.78
CA SER A 591 14.52 39.57 -10.79
C SER A 591 15.22 38.29 -11.25
N PHE A 592 16.05 38.37 -12.30
CA PHE A 592 16.78 37.20 -12.82
C PHE A 592 17.80 36.67 -11.81
N THR A 593 18.57 37.54 -11.18
CA THR A 593 19.53 37.15 -10.14
C THR A 593 18.85 36.41 -8.98
N ILE A 594 17.74 36.97 -8.47
CA ILE A 594 16.98 36.37 -7.38
C ILE A 594 16.37 35.03 -7.78
N LEU A 595 15.98 34.87 -9.05
CA LEU A 595 15.50 33.60 -9.60
C LEU A 595 16.62 32.55 -9.64
N SER A 596 17.85 32.95 -9.98
CA SER A 596 18.96 32.03 -10.24
C SER A 596 19.76 31.63 -8.99
N ILE A 597 19.89 32.51 -7.98
CA ILE A 597 20.59 32.20 -6.71
C ILE A 597 20.14 30.87 -6.09
N PRO A 598 18.83 30.59 -5.93
CA PRO A 598 18.36 29.31 -5.40
C PRO A 598 18.86 28.08 -6.14
N ILE A 599 18.97 28.14 -7.47
CA ILE A 599 19.40 27.01 -8.31
C ILE A 599 20.87 26.68 -8.04
N PHE A 600 21.73 27.70 -8.02
CA PHE A 600 23.16 27.53 -7.72
C PHE A 600 23.39 27.02 -6.30
N LEU A 601 22.67 27.59 -5.31
CA LEU A 601 22.78 27.15 -3.92
C LEU A 601 22.31 25.72 -3.70
N SER A 602 21.26 25.30 -4.42
CA SER A 602 20.75 23.93 -4.34
C SER A 602 21.81 22.90 -4.71
N ALA A 603 22.58 23.13 -5.78
CA ALA A 603 23.65 22.23 -6.20
C ALA A 603 24.78 22.13 -5.15
N ALA A 604 25.23 23.28 -4.62
CA ALA A 604 26.29 23.33 -3.63
C ALA A 604 25.89 22.63 -2.32
N ILE A 605 24.68 22.88 -1.83
CA ILE A 605 24.17 22.27 -0.59
C ILE A 605 23.91 20.78 -0.75
N PHE A 606 23.48 20.31 -1.91
CA PHE A 606 23.28 18.87 -2.12
C PHE A 606 24.61 18.09 -2.07
N ILE A 607 25.68 18.68 -2.60
CA ILE A 607 27.03 18.11 -2.50
C ILE A 607 27.51 18.10 -1.04
N ASP A 608 27.36 19.21 -0.31
CA ASP A 608 27.66 19.27 1.12
C ASP A 608 26.88 18.21 1.92
N TRP A 609 25.59 18.04 1.62
CA TRP A 609 24.71 17.06 2.24
C TRP A 609 25.22 15.63 2.06
N PHE A 610 25.65 15.29 0.84
CA PHE A 610 26.21 13.98 0.51
C PHE A 610 27.56 13.71 1.18
N ILE A 611 28.47 14.68 1.17
CA ILE A 611 29.84 14.49 1.71
C ILE A 611 29.78 14.21 3.21
N TRP A 612 29.16 15.11 3.98
CA TRP A 612 29.10 14.98 5.44
C TRP A 612 27.81 15.49 6.08
N GLY A 613 26.99 16.29 5.38
CA GLY A 613 25.86 16.98 6.00
C GLY A 613 24.84 16.02 6.60
N TYR A 614 24.47 14.96 5.87
CA TYR A 614 23.58 13.93 6.39
C TYR A 614 24.13 13.27 7.66
N SER A 615 25.45 13.02 7.68
CA SER A 615 26.10 12.41 8.83
C SER A 615 26.10 13.31 10.05
N LEU A 616 26.42 14.58 9.90
CA LEU A 616 26.45 15.52 11.02
C LEU A 616 25.06 15.77 11.62
N CYS A 617 23.99 15.60 10.84
CA CYS A 617 22.61 15.69 11.34
C CYS A 617 22.09 14.38 11.95
N TYR A 618 22.34 13.23 11.32
CA TYR A 618 21.60 11.99 11.61
C TYR A 618 22.45 10.82 12.14
N SER A 619 23.78 10.89 12.10
CA SER A 619 24.62 9.85 12.72
C SER A 619 24.64 9.98 14.24
N SER A 620 24.75 8.85 14.96
CA SER A 620 24.85 8.87 16.42
C SER A 620 26.26 9.23 16.88
N ALA A 621 26.42 10.23 17.75
CA ALA A 621 27.68 10.59 18.37
C ALA A 621 27.63 10.46 19.90
N SER A 622 28.79 10.42 20.56
CA SER A 622 28.90 10.43 22.03
C SER A 622 28.48 11.76 22.66
N ASN A 623 28.41 12.82 21.86
CA ASN A 623 27.97 14.15 22.29
C ASN A 623 26.50 14.39 21.86
N ARG A 624 25.86 15.38 22.47
CA ARG A 624 24.44 15.72 22.20
C ARG A 624 24.25 16.92 21.26
N PHE A 625 25.32 17.44 20.66
CA PHE A 625 25.32 18.70 19.91
C PHE A 625 25.54 18.54 18.41
N ILE A 626 26.26 17.52 17.97
CA ILE A 626 26.54 17.25 16.55
C ILE A 626 26.87 15.76 16.32
N GLY A 627 26.46 15.24 15.17
CA GLY A 627 26.76 13.88 14.73
C GLY A 627 28.25 13.67 14.40
N ASN A 628 28.62 12.41 14.20
CA ASN A 628 29.96 12.04 13.73
C ASN A 628 29.98 11.89 12.19
N LEU A 629 31.08 11.37 11.63
CA LEU A 629 31.24 11.14 10.19
C LEU A 629 30.90 9.70 9.77
N GLY A 630 30.18 8.94 10.59
CA GLY A 630 29.84 7.54 10.34
C GLY A 630 28.98 7.32 9.09
N PHE A 631 28.11 8.29 8.76
CA PHE A 631 27.21 8.26 7.60
C PHE A 631 27.73 9.13 6.43
N ALA A 632 28.97 9.62 6.51
CA ALA A 632 29.57 10.43 5.45
C ALA A 632 29.62 9.63 4.13
N VAL A 633 29.29 10.26 3.01
CA VAL A 633 29.23 9.61 1.69
C VAL A 633 28.31 8.38 1.70
N LEU A 634 27.23 8.44 2.49
CA LEU A 634 26.25 7.37 2.66
C LEU A 634 26.85 6.02 3.10
N ARG A 635 27.94 6.05 3.87
CA ARG A 635 28.66 4.84 4.31
C ARG A 635 27.78 3.85 5.09
N GLN A 636 26.74 4.32 5.78
CA GLN A 636 25.77 3.50 6.51
C GLN A 636 25.04 2.49 5.63
N LEU A 637 24.86 2.77 4.33
CA LEU A 637 24.16 1.86 3.44
C LEU A 637 24.94 0.55 3.18
N ARG A 638 26.23 0.53 3.54
CA ARG A 638 27.07 -0.69 3.52
C ARG A 638 26.65 -1.67 4.62
N ASP A 639 26.11 -1.16 5.72
CA ASP A 639 25.60 -1.95 6.83
C ASP A 639 24.11 -2.27 6.57
N PRO A 640 23.71 -3.55 6.48
CA PRO A 640 22.32 -3.92 6.25
C PRO A 640 21.38 -3.39 7.34
N ASP A 641 21.84 -3.28 8.59
CA ASP A 641 20.99 -2.86 9.72
C ASP A 641 20.66 -1.35 9.69
N GLN A 642 21.44 -0.56 8.94
CA GLN A 642 21.26 0.90 8.83
C GLN A 642 20.58 1.33 7.52
N ARG A 643 20.04 0.37 6.75
CA ARG A 643 19.28 0.64 5.52
C ARG A 643 17.90 1.20 5.79
N ILE A 644 17.34 0.95 6.97
CA ILE A 644 16.05 1.48 7.40
C ILE A 644 16.30 2.52 8.49
N TYR A 645 15.70 3.69 8.34
CA TYR A 645 15.69 4.73 9.34
C TYR A 645 14.38 4.64 10.13
N VAL A 646 14.52 4.27 11.40
CA VAL A 646 13.40 4.01 12.31
C VAL A 646 13.10 5.25 13.13
N THR A 647 11.84 5.67 13.15
CA THR A 647 11.36 6.79 13.96
C THR A 647 9.97 6.49 14.54
N PRO A 648 9.57 7.17 15.63
CA PRO A 648 8.20 7.10 16.13
C PRO A 648 7.12 7.53 15.13
N ARG A 649 7.51 8.20 14.03
CA ARG A 649 6.61 8.65 12.98
C ARG A 649 6.38 7.55 11.95
N GLY A 650 7.41 6.77 11.62
CA GLY A 650 7.36 5.61 10.74
C GLY A 650 8.75 5.12 10.34
N ASP A 651 8.78 3.97 9.68
CA ASP A 651 10.00 3.33 9.17
C ASP A 651 10.17 3.63 7.69
N ILE A 652 11.30 4.21 7.32
CA ILE A 652 11.56 4.62 5.93
C ILE A 652 12.95 4.17 5.48
N LEU A 653 13.10 3.93 4.19
CA LEU A 653 14.42 3.64 3.61
C LEU A 653 15.36 4.82 3.87
N SER A 654 16.54 4.55 4.44
CA SER A 654 17.56 5.57 4.79
C SER A 654 17.96 6.46 3.60
N VAL A 655 17.88 5.93 2.37
CA VAL A 655 18.11 6.69 1.13
C VAL A 655 17.00 7.71 0.87
N MET A 656 15.73 7.35 1.10
CA MET A 656 14.61 8.28 0.96
C MET A 656 14.66 9.35 2.05
N HIS A 657 14.98 8.95 3.28
CA HIS A 657 15.23 9.90 4.38
C HIS A 657 16.35 10.90 4.02
N PHE A 658 17.45 10.41 3.43
CA PHE A 658 18.54 11.26 2.92
C PHE A 658 18.06 12.25 1.86
N LEU A 659 17.30 11.80 0.85
CA LEU A 659 16.83 12.67 -0.23
C LEU A 659 15.86 13.74 0.29
N PHE A 660 14.83 13.34 1.03
CA PHE A 660 13.80 14.24 1.55
C PHE A 660 14.39 15.33 2.46
N ASN A 661 15.21 14.93 3.45
CA ASN A 661 15.81 15.89 4.37
C ASN A 661 16.91 16.75 3.73
N GLY A 662 17.58 16.23 2.69
CA GLY A 662 18.50 17.04 1.88
C GLY A 662 17.78 18.20 1.20
N LEU A 663 16.57 17.97 0.71
CA LEU A 663 15.74 19.04 0.15
C LEU A 663 15.23 20.01 1.23
N LEU A 664 14.92 19.56 2.44
CA LEU A 664 14.57 20.46 3.56
C LEU A 664 15.70 21.46 3.87
N LYS A 665 16.95 20.99 3.82
CA LYS A 665 18.14 21.84 3.97
C LYS A 665 18.30 22.84 2.83
N ILE A 666 18.05 22.39 1.59
CA ILE A 666 18.03 23.27 0.41
C ILE A 666 16.95 24.33 0.57
N VAL A 667 15.74 23.96 1.00
CA VAL A 667 14.63 24.90 1.27
C VAL A 667 15.04 25.96 2.29
N CYS A 668 15.68 25.58 3.40
CA CYS A 668 16.20 26.54 4.38
C CYS A 668 17.17 27.54 3.75
N THR A 669 18.06 27.06 2.89
CA THR A 669 19.05 27.89 2.19
C THR A 669 18.36 28.84 1.19
N VAL A 670 17.44 28.32 0.39
CA VAL A 670 16.70 29.07 -0.64
C VAL A 670 15.76 30.12 -0.04
N ILE A 671 15.25 29.91 1.16
CA ILE A 671 14.53 30.95 1.92
C ILE A 671 15.48 32.07 2.37
N THR A 672 16.67 31.71 2.85
CA THR A 672 17.59 32.64 3.53
C THR A 672 18.21 33.66 2.58
N PHE A 673 18.86 33.16 1.52
CA PHE A 673 19.87 33.95 0.81
C PHE A 673 19.35 34.90 -0.26
N PRO A 674 18.31 34.57 -1.05
CA PRO A 674 17.80 35.51 -2.05
C PRO A 674 17.32 36.84 -1.43
N GLY A 675 16.76 36.80 -0.22
CA GLY A 675 16.30 38.01 0.47
C GLY A 675 17.42 38.83 1.07
N CYS A 676 18.38 38.21 1.77
CA CYS A 676 19.43 38.98 2.45
C CYS A 676 20.50 39.52 1.50
N THR A 677 20.75 38.89 0.35
CA THR A 677 21.75 39.34 -0.63
C THR A 677 21.21 40.25 -1.72
N ALA A 678 19.90 40.49 -1.72
CA ALA A 678 19.22 41.21 -2.79
C ALA A 678 19.88 42.56 -3.12
N GLU A 679 20.21 42.73 -4.41
CA GLU A 679 20.73 43.95 -5.03
C GLU A 679 22.12 44.44 -4.56
N ARG A 680 22.78 43.75 -3.62
CA ARG A 680 24.05 44.23 -3.02
C ARG A 680 25.06 43.16 -2.60
N GLY A 681 24.66 41.90 -2.54
CA GLY A 681 25.53 40.79 -2.15
C GLY A 681 26.30 40.20 -3.33
N ARG A 682 27.55 39.78 -3.10
CA ARG A 682 28.36 39.04 -4.07
C ARG A 682 28.10 37.53 -3.99
N ILE A 683 28.11 36.84 -5.13
CA ILE A 683 27.74 35.41 -5.23
C ILE A 683 28.81 34.49 -4.65
N ILE A 684 30.08 34.63 -5.03
CA ILE A 684 31.15 33.73 -4.56
C ILE A 684 31.28 33.75 -3.02
N PRO A 685 31.38 34.91 -2.34
CA PRO A 685 31.45 34.94 -0.89
C PRO A 685 30.20 34.37 -0.22
N MET A 686 29.03 34.58 -0.83
CA MET A 686 27.78 33.98 -0.37
C MET A 686 27.84 32.44 -0.45
N ILE A 687 28.29 31.84 -1.56
CA ILE A 687 28.41 30.38 -1.69
C ILE A 687 29.35 29.80 -0.62
N LEU A 688 30.50 30.45 -0.39
CA LEU A 688 31.43 30.04 0.67
C LEU A 688 30.78 30.14 2.05
N PHE A 689 30.09 31.26 2.33
CA PHE A 689 29.36 31.44 3.58
C PHE A 689 28.31 30.36 3.76
N VAL A 690 27.50 30.09 2.74
CA VAL A 690 26.45 29.05 2.76
C VAL A 690 27.04 27.69 3.10
N PHE A 691 28.18 27.33 2.51
CA PHE A 691 28.87 26.07 2.79
C PHE A 691 29.35 25.97 4.25
N CYS A 692 29.97 27.02 4.78
CA CYS A 692 30.41 27.04 6.19
C CYS A 692 29.23 27.07 7.17
N TRP A 693 28.23 27.91 6.88
CA TRP A 693 27.00 28.06 7.64
C TRP A 693 26.22 26.73 7.70
N SER A 694 26.18 26.02 6.57
CA SER A 694 25.57 24.71 6.47
C SER A 694 26.15 23.72 7.49
N VAL A 695 27.48 23.72 7.66
CA VAL A 695 28.18 22.81 8.58
C VAL A 695 28.07 23.25 10.03
N ILE A 696 28.16 24.54 10.31
CA ILE A 696 28.32 25.08 11.68
C ILE A 696 26.99 25.53 12.29
N VAL A 697 26.02 25.93 11.48
CA VAL A 697 24.72 26.45 11.94
C VAL A 697 23.62 25.43 11.68
N TYR A 698 23.40 25.06 10.41
CA TYR A 698 22.26 24.21 10.06
C TYR A 698 22.39 22.79 10.62
N ASN A 699 23.55 22.13 10.43
CA ASN A 699 23.72 20.74 10.84
C ASN A 699 23.58 20.55 12.37
N PRO A 700 24.21 21.39 13.24
CA PRO A 700 24.06 21.26 14.68
C PRO A 700 22.62 21.52 15.14
N VAL A 701 21.97 22.58 14.63
CA VAL A 701 20.58 22.85 15.00
C VAL A 701 19.69 21.67 14.60
N THR A 702 19.83 21.15 13.39
CA THR A 702 19.08 19.97 12.94
C THR A 702 19.33 18.76 13.84
N TYR A 703 20.59 18.53 14.25
CA TYR A 703 20.93 17.46 15.19
C TYR A 703 20.22 17.62 16.53
N TRP A 704 20.07 18.85 17.06
CA TRP A 704 19.47 19.08 18.37
C TRP A 704 18.01 18.65 18.44
N TYR A 705 17.26 18.81 17.35
CA TYR A 705 15.82 18.57 17.28
C TYR A 705 15.46 17.24 16.65
N TRP A 706 16.11 16.86 15.55
CA TRP A 706 15.68 15.72 14.71
C TRP A 706 16.54 14.48 14.86
N ASN A 707 17.65 14.55 15.60
CA ASN A 707 18.40 13.35 16.01
C ASN A 707 17.87 12.81 17.33
N GLN A 708 17.85 11.49 17.49
CA GLN A 708 17.43 10.84 18.75
C GLN A 708 18.32 11.21 19.93
N ASN A 709 19.62 11.46 19.68
CA ASN A 709 20.61 11.86 20.69
C ASN A 709 20.71 13.39 20.88
N GLY A 710 19.91 14.17 20.14
CA GLY A 710 19.84 15.61 20.25
C GLY A 710 19.31 16.06 21.61
N TRP A 711 19.92 17.08 22.21
CA TRP A 711 19.54 17.52 23.56
C TRP A 711 18.17 18.22 23.65
N LEU A 712 17.59 18.66 22.52
CA LEU A 712 16.23 19.23 22.41
C LEU A 712 15.23 18.25 21.77
N SER A 713 15.67 17.04 21.45
CA SER A 713 14.87 16.04 20.77
C SER A 713 13.74 15.55 21.67
N THR A 714 12.56 15.35 21.09
CA THR A 714 11.42 14.75 21.81
C THR A 714 11.71 13.31 22.23
N GLN A 715 12.61 12.61 21.54
CA GLN A 715 12.92 11.19 21.79
C GLN A 715 13.90 10.99 22.95
N LEU A 716 14.72 11.99 23.28
CA LEU A 716 15.62 11.92 24.45
C LEU A 716 14.86 12.12 25.77
N ASP A 717 13.64 12.65 25.70
CA ASP A 717 12.71 12.94 26.82
C ASP A 717 13.36 13.72 27.99
N LYS A 718 14.23 14.68 27.67
CA LYS A 718 14.84 15.58 28.66
C LYS A 718 14.34 17.02 28.54
N LEU A 719 14.41 17.56 27.32
CA LEU A 719 13.90 18.88 26.97
C LEU A 719 13.14 18.74 25.65
N PRO A 720 11.96 18.10 25.66
CA PRO A 720 11.26 17.68 24.45
C PRO A 720 10.66 18.88 23.72
N VAL A 721 11.43 19.53 22.84
CA VAL A 721 10.91 20.62 22.01
C VAL A 721 10.27 20.03 20.76
N MET A 722 9.00 20.33 20.55
CA MET A 722 8.23 19.84 19.41
C MET A 722 8.50 20.70 18.18
N ASP A 723 9.08 20.08 17.16
CA ASP A 723 9.22 20.65 15.82
C ASP A 723 8.91 19.59 14.75
N PHE A 724 7.72 19.69 14.15
CA PHE A 724 7.24 18.67 13.21
C PHE A 724 7.98 18.73 11.86
N ALA A 725 7.97 19.88 11.20
CA ALA A 725 8.50 20.06 9.84
C ALA A 725 9.51 21.22 9.70
N GLY A 726 9.98 21.82 10.80
CA GLY A 726 11.10 22.78 10.78
C GLY A 726 10.72 24.22 11.09
N GLY A 727 9.81 24.45 12.04
CA GLY A 727 9.58 25.79 12.57
C GLY A 727 10.87 26.41 13.08
N THR A 728 11.65 25.64 13.87
CA THR A 728 12.94 26.07 14.39
C THR A 728 14.07 25.78 13.39
N CYS A 729 14.23 24.52 12.97
CA CYS A 729 15.35 24.06 12.13
C CYS A 729 15.44 24.75 10.77
N ILE A 730 14.32 25.24 10.24
CA ILE A 730 14.25 25.87 8.91
C ILE A 730 13.91 27.35 9.06
N HIS A 731 12.76 27.70 9.62
CA HIS A 731 12.27 29.09 9.56
C HIS A 731 12.93 30.04 10.56
N VAL A 732 13.14 29.63 11.82
CA VAL A 732 13.90 30.45 12.78
C VAL A 732 15.37 30.54 12.35
N VAL A 733 15.98 29.42 11.98
CA VAL A 733 17.37 29.39 11.47
C VAL A 733 17.54 30.32 10.26
N SER A 734 16.66 30.23 9.24
CA SER A 734 16.75 31.09 8.05
C SER A 734 16.51 32.56 8.38
N GLY A 735 15.49 32.88 9.17
CA GLY A 735 15.15 34.26 9.52
C GLY A 735 16.24 34.97 10.29
N PHE A 736 16.83 34.34 11.32
CA PHE A 736 17.90 34.94 12.10
C PHE A 736 19.25 34.95 11.37
N THR A 737 19.49 33.99 10.47
CA THR A 737 20.64 34.05 9.56
C THR A 737 20.50 35.21 8.59
N ALA A 738 19.32 35.39 7.97
CA ALA A 738 19.04 36.50 7.08
C ALA A 738 19.19 37.84 7.80
N LEU A 739 18.71 37.95 9.04
CA LEU A 739 18.89 39.16 9.87
C LEU A 739 20.37 39.47 10.12
N ALA A 740 21.18 38.47 10.51
CA ALA A 740 22.62 38.64 10.70
C ALA A 740 23.34 39.06 9.42
N TYR A 741 22.96 38.46 8.29
CA TYR A 741 23.52 38.76 6.98
C TYR A 741 23.17 40.18 6.53
N SER A 742 21.90 40.57 6.61
CA SER A 742 21.42 41.92 6.29
C SER A 742 22.06 42.99 7.18
N TYR A 743 22.29 42.68 8.47
CA TYR A 743 23.00 43.57 9.39
C TYR A 743 24.45 43.84 8.95
N ILE A 744 25.18 42.82 8.50
CA ILE A 744 26.58 42.98 8.05
C ILE A 744 26.67 43.62 6.66
N LEU A 745 25.76 43.31 5.74
CA LEU A 745 25.73 43.97 4.43
C LEU A 745 25.36 45.45 4.53
N GLY A 746 24.54 45.82 5.51
CA GLY A 746 23.96 47.16 5.63
C GLY A 746 22.84 47.45 4.63
N PRO A 747 22.28 48.67 4.64
CA PRO A 747 21.12 49.04 3.84
C PRO A 747 21.43 49.16 2.34
N ARG A 748 20.39 48.95 1.50
CA ARG A 748 20.38 49.30 0.06
C ARG A 748 20.38 50.82 -0.14
N ASN A 749 20.76 51.24 -1.34
CA ASN A 749 20.73 52.65 -1.72
C ASN A 749 19.28 53.19 -1.64
N PRO A 750 19.02 54.30 -0.92
CA PRO A 750 17.68 54.84 -0.73
C PRO A 750 17.00 55.30 -2.04
N LYS A 751 17.74 55.76 -3.06
CA LYS A 751 17.16 56.10 -4.38
C LYS A 751 16.57 54.88 -5.08
N ILE A 752 17.24 53.74 -4.95
CA ILE A 752 16.76 52.44 -5.43
C ILE A 752 15.47 52.05 -4.69
N VAL A 753 15.39 52.28 -3.37
CA VAL A 753 14.23 51.92 -2.55
C VAL A 753 13.01 52.80 -2.86
N SER A 754 13.19 54.09 -3.22
CA SER A 754 12.08 54.98 -3.58
C SER A 754 11.35 54.60 -4.88
N GLU A 755 11.99 53.85 -5.78
CA GLU A 755 11.38 53.35 -7.03
C GLU A 755 10.81 51.92 -6.91
N TYR A 756 10.65 51.41 -5.68
CA TYR A 756 10.21 50.04 -5.45
C TYR A 756 8.85 49.72 -6.10
N ARG A 757 8.89 48.99 -7.21
CA ARG A 757 7.76 48.32 -7.86
C ARG A 757 8.10 46.84 -8.00
N SER A 758 7.17 45.96 -7.64
CA SER A 758 7.29 44.52 -7.86
C SER A 758 7.57 44.23 -9.34
N SER A 759 8.53 43.36 -9.64
CA SER A 759 8.92 43.05 -11.03
C SER A 759 7.76 42.49 -11.85
N SER A 760 6.95 41.60 -11.25
CA SER A 760 5.84 40.92 -11.90
C SER A 760 4.90 40.31 -10.86
N ASN A 761 3.70 40.88 -10.74
CA ASN A 761 2.64 40.30 -9.92
C ASN A 761 2.26 38.88 -10.38
N SER A 762 2.39 38.59 -11.68
CA SER A 762 2.13 37.25 -12.23
C SER A 762 3.12 36.22 -11.73
N PHE A 763 4.42 36.56 -11.67
CA PHE A 763 5.43 35.67 -11.11
C PHE A 763 5.18 35.40 -9.64
N MET A 764 4.85 36.44 -8.87
CA MET A 764 4.49 36.28 -7.47
C MET A 764 3.30 35.32 -7.27
N VAL A 765 2.22 35.45 -8.05
CA VAL A 765 1.04 34.57 -7.93
C VAL A 765 1.35 33.14 -8.38
N ILE A 766 2.03 32.95 -9.52
CA ILE A 766 2.43 31.62 -10.01
C ILE A 766 3.36 30.93 -9.01
N GLY A 767 4.36 31.68 -8.52
CA GLY A 767 5.29 31.22 -7.49
C GLY A 767 4.56 30.80 -6.22
N MET A 768 3.61 31.61 -5.74
CA MET A 768 2.77 31.27 -4.58
C MET A 768 1.96 29.98 -4.79
N CYS A 769 1.35 29.77 -5.95
CA CYS A 769 0.57 28.55 -6.22
C CYS A 769 1.46 27.29 -6.19
N ILE A 770 2.63 27.34 -6.82
CA ILE A 770 3.61 26.23 -6.81
C ILE A 770 4.14 26.02 -5.39
N LEU A 771 4.41 27.11 -4.68
CA LEU A 771 4.87 27.11 -3.30
C LEU A 771 3.85 26.43 -2.38
N LEU A 772 2.56 26.78 -2.47
CA LEU A 772 1.48 26.16 -1.67
C LEU A 772 1.39 24.65 -1.91
N MET A 773 1.49 24.22 -3.16
CA MET A 773 1.51 22.79 -3.52
C MET A 773 2.75 22.08 -2.96
N GLY A 774 3.93 22.68 -3.09
CA GLY A 774 5.17 22.16 -2.54
C GLY A 774 5.16 22.08 -1.01
N TRP A 775 4.56 23.08 -0.35
CA TRP A 775 4.45 23.15 1.11
C TRP A 775 3.56 22.04 1.68
N CYS A 776 2.57 21.55 0.92
CA CYS A 776 1.79 20.38 1.31
C CYS A 776 2.71 19.16 1.45
N GLY A 777 3.56 18.89 0.44
CA GLY A 777 4.55 17.81 0.49
C GLY A 777 5.63 18.00 1.55
N PHE A 778 5.96 19.26 1.87
CA PHE A 778 6.89 19.65 2.94
C PHE A 778 6.40 19.24 4.32
N ILE A 779 5.17 19.61 4.68
CA ILE A 779 4.64 19.27 6.00
C ILE A 779 4.18 17.81 6.01
N SER A 780 3.43 17.35 5.01
CA SER A 780 2.92 15.97 5.00
C SER A 780 4.04 14.93 4.95
N GLY A 781 5.12 15.19 4.20
CA GLY A 781 6.27 14.29 4.10
C GLY A 781 7.04 14.12 5.41
N CYS A 782 6.90 15.04 6.37
CA CYS A 782 7.48 14.90 7.71
C CYS A 782 6.73 13.91 8.62
N ASP A 783 5.60 13.35 8.16
CA ASP A 783 4.90 12.20 8.76
C ASP A 783 5.60 10.87 8.43
N TYR A 784 6.47 10.85 7.40
CA TYR A 784 7.23 9.71 6.89
C TYR A 784 6.43 8.50 6.35
N LYS A 785 5.15 8.38 6.71
CA LYS A 785 4.22 7.35 6.25
C LYS A 785 2.94 7.96 5.70
N LEU A 786 2.24 7.21 4.85
CA LEU A 786 0.92 7.60 4.36
C LEU A 786 -0.16 7.12 5.31
N SER A 787 -0.72 8.03 6.10
CA SER A 787 -1.74 7.74 7.11
C SER A 787 -2.95 8.67 7.01
N ALA A 788 -4.02 8.39 7.77
CA ALA A 788 -5.16 9.31 7.89
C ALA A 788 -4.71 10.71 8.38
N THR A 789 -3.71 10.77 9.25
CA THR A 789 -3.12 12.01 9.77
C THR A 789 -2.53 12.85 8.64
N THR A 790 -1.89 12.22 7.66
CA THR A 790 -1.31 12.88 6.48
C THR A 790 -2.34 13.71 5.73
N PHE A 791 -3.56 13.19 5.52
CA PHE A 791 -4.64 13.94 4.87
C PHE A 791 -5.10 15.13 5.71
N TYR A 792 -5.18 14.97 7.03
CA TYR A 792 -5.52 16.07 7.94
C TYR A 792 -4.46 17.17 7.94
N ILE A 793 -3.17 16.80 7.86
CA ILE A 793 -2.06 17.74 7.73
C ILE A 793 -2.23 18.60 6.47
N VAL A 794 -2.53 17.98 5.33
CA VAL A 794 -2.73 18.70 4.06
C VAL A 794 -3.88 19.69 4.17
N VAL A 795 -5.04 19.26 4.69
CA VAL A 795 -6.21 20.15 4.87
C VAL A 795 -5.88 21.31 5.81
N ASN A 796 -5.22 21.05 6.95
CA ASN A 796 -4.83 22.10 7.89
C ASN A 796 -3.80 23.08 7.32
N THR A 797 -2.90 22.61 6.46
CA THR A 797 -1.94 23.48 5.76
C THR A 797 -2.67 24.51 4.91
N TRP A 798 -3.68 24.08 4.14
CA TRP A 798 -4.53 24.97 3.36
C TRP A 798 -5.35 25.94 4.22
N LEU A 799 -5.98 25.45 5.29
CA LEU A 799 -6.78 26.29 6.18
C LEU A 799 -5.95 27.40 6.85
N SER A 800 -4.74 27.08 7.31
CA SER A 800 -3.82 28.08 7.88
C SER A 800 -3.37 29.10 6.83
N ALA A 801 -2.98 28.64 5.64
CA ALA A 801 -2.57 29.48 4.53
C ALA A 801 -3.67 30.49 4.11
N CYS A 802 -4.88 29.98 3.86
CA CYS A 802 -6.00 30.81 3.42
C CYS A 802 -6.45 31.81 4.49
N SER A 803 -6.52 31.39 5.76
CA SER A 803 -6.92 32.29 6.85
C SER A 803 -5.88 33.41 7.06
N ALA A 804 -4.58 33.11 6.99
CA ALA A 804 -3.53 34.13 7.07
C ALA A 804 -3.56 35.11 5.89
N GLY A 805 -3.77 34.61 4.67
CA GLY A 805 -3.93 35.45 3.47
C GLY A 805 -5.08 36.44 3.61
N ILE A 806 -6.24 35.97 4.08
CA ILE A 806 -7.41 36.81 4.35
C ILE A 806 -7.10 37.86 5.42
N VAL A 807 -6.54 37.46 6.57
CA VAL A 807 -6.27 38.39 7.68
C VAL A 807 -5.26 39.47 7.26
N TRP A 808 -4.18 39.10 6.58
CA TRP A 808 -3.20 40.07 6.11
C TRP A 808 -3.82 41.07 5.13
N THR A 809 -4.58 40.58 4.15
CA THR A 809 -5.28 41.46 3.20
C THR A 809 -6.28 42.38 3.89
N LEU A 810 -7.00 41.90 4.90
CA LEU A 810 -7.93 42.73 5.67
C LEU A 810 -7.18 43.85 6.41
N ILE A 811 -6.07 43.53 7.09
CA ILE A 811 -5.25 44.54 7.78
C ILE A 811 -4.81 45.62 6.80
N ASP A 812 -4.22 45.23 5.67
CA ASP A 812 -3.73 46.18 4.66
C ASP A 812 -4.87 46.97 4.00
N TYR A 813 -6.05 46.37 3.80
CA TYR A 813 -7.24 47.07 3.30
C TYR A 813 -7.70 48.17 4.26
N TYR A 814 -7.68 47.92 5.58
CA TYR A 814 -8.07 48.92 6.57
C TYR A 814 -6.99 49.99 6.77
N THR A 815 -5.70 49.67 6.60
CA THR A 815 -4.61 50.64 6.75
C THR A 815 -4.30 51.43 5.49
N SER A 816 -4.78 51.03 4.31
CA SER A 816 -4.49 51.67 3.02
C SER A 816 -5.43 52.82 2.64
N ALA A 817 -6.14 53.41 3.61
CA ALA A 817 -7.08 54.50 3.35
C ALA A 817 -6.33 55.75 2.85
N ILE A 818 -6.56 56.11 1.58
CA ILE A 818 -6.08 57.36 0.99
C ILE A 818 -7.24 58.37 1.03
N PRO A 819 -7.11 59.54 1.66
CA PRO A 819 -8.13 60.58 1.58
C PRO A 819 -8.25 61.08 0.13
N LEU A 820 -9.48 61.13 -0.40
CA LEU A 820 -9.74 61.84 -1.65
C LEU A 820 -9.70 63.34 -1.35
N GLU A 821 -8.73 64.06 -1.90
CA GLU A 821 -8.82 65.52 -1.99
C GLU A 821 -9.97 65.87 -2.94
N GLU A 822 -10.89 66.74 -2.49
CA GLU A 822 -11.86 67.34 -3.39
C GLU A 822 -11.10 68.19 -4.44
N PRO A 823 -11.51 68.17 -5.72
CA PRO A 823 -10.88 69.02 -6.71
C PRO A 823 -11.06 70.49 -6.30
N GLU A 824 -9.96 71.24 -6.17
CA GLU A 824 -9.98 72.70 -6.17
C GLU A 824 -10.59 73.17 -7.50
N TYR A 825 -11.91 73.38 -7.51
CA TYR A 825 -12.54 74.17 -8.55
C TYR A 825 -12.23 75.64 -8.27
N GLU A 826 -11.32 76.20 -9.07
CA GLU A 826 -11.19 77.65 -9.22
C GLU A 826 -12.57 78.25 -9.59
N GLY A 827 -13.18 78.90 -8.60
CA GLY A 827 -14.03 80.08 -8.77
C GLY A 827 -15.31 79.94 -9.58
N ILE A 828 -16.38 79.41 -8.97
CA ILE A 828 -17.73 79.96 -9.14
C ILE A 828 -18.45 79.90 -7.77
N GLU A 829 -18.58 81.05 -7.09
CA GLU A 829 -19.51 81.19 -5.97
C GLU A 829 -20.95 81.08 -6.50
N LEU A 830 -21.59 79.92 -6.35
CA LEU A 830 -23.04 79.81 -6.40
C LEU A 830 -23.58 80.09 -4.99
N ARG A 831 -23.88 81.36 -4.72
CA ARG A 831 -24.75 81.75 -3.60
C ARG A 831 -26.18 81.37 -3.95
N GLU A 832 -26.69 80.29 -3.38
CA GLU A 832 -28.13 80.10 -3.26
C GLU A 832 -28.66 80.99 -2.12
N LEU A 833 -29.55 81.92 -2.51
CA LEU A 833 -30.32 82.76 -1.61
C LEU A 833 -31.57 81.98 -1.20
N ASP A 834 -31.61 81.53 0.05
CA ASP A 834 -32.86 81.10 0.68
C ASP A 834 -33.69 82.30 1.13
N HIS A 835 -35.02 82.15 1.01
CA HIS A 835 -36.00 83.22 1.09
C HIS A 835 -36.28 83.77 2.52
N ASP A 836 -35.53 83.34 3.55
CA ASP A 836 -35.74 83.74 4.96
C ASP A 836 -34.47 84.15 5.74
N GLY A 837 -33.35 84.44 5.07
CA GLY A 837 -32.24 85.20 5.69
C GLY A 837 -31.54 84.55 6.91
N SER A 838 -31.57 83.23 7.03
CA SER A 838 -30.90 82.48 8.11
C SER A 838 -29.75 81.63 7.55
N CYS A 839 -28.50 82.03 7.83
CA CYS A 839 -27.32 81.19 7.60
C CYS A 839 -27.29 80.02 8.60
N THR A 840 -27.35 78.78 8.10
CA THR A 840 -26.92 77.61 8.88
C THR A 840 -25.57 77.15 8.36
N GLN A 841 -24.56 77.11 9.23
CA GLN A 841 -23.31 76.41 8.96
C GLN A 841 -23.54 74.91 9.13
N SER A 842 -23.52 74.15 8.04
CA SER A 842 -23.34 72.69 8.11
C SER A 842 -21.85 72.39 8.31
N ASN A 843 -21.47 72.10 9.55
CA ASN A 843 -20.21 71.45 9.87
C ASN A 843 -20.37 69.95 9.65
N ASP A 844 -19.89 69.39 8.52
CA ASP A 844 -19.11 68.13 8.50
C ASP A 844 -18.63 67.83 7.05
N PRO A 845 -17.32 67.89 6.73
CA PRO A 845 -16.82 67.30 5.50
C PRO A 845 -16.62 65.79 5.72
N THR A 846 -17.54 64.98 5.20
CA THR A 846 -17.34 63.53 5.09
C THR A 846 -16.22 63.25 4.09
N THR A 847 -14.97 63.17 4.57
CA THR A 847 -13.81 62.77 3.77
C THR A 847 -14.03 61.35 3.25
N THR A 848 -14.23 61.21 1.94
CA THR A 848 -14.35 59.90 1.30
C THR A 848 -12.95 59.33 1.10
N SER A 849 -12.68 58.13 1.63
CA SER A 849 -11.37 57.47 1.50
C SER A 849 -11.42 56.32 0.50
N LEU A 850 -10.46 56.25 -0.44
CA LEU A 850 -10.24 55.08 -1.30
C LEU A 850 -9.41 54.02 -0.56
N ARG A 851 -9.84 52.75 -0.61
CA ARG A 851 -9.10 51.59 -0.05
C ARG A 851 -8.73 50.63 -1.17
N LYS A 852 -7.57 49.97 -1.06
CA LYS A 852 -7.03 49.07 -2.11
C LYS A 852 -6.84 47.66 -1.58
N ILE A 853 -7.15 46.66 -2.40
CA ILE A 853 -6.81 45.25 -2.16
C ILE A 853 -5.52 44.94 -2.92
N SER A 854 -4.53 44.36 -2.24
CA SER A 854 -3.21 44.07 -2.80
C SER A 854 -2.95 42.56 -2.88
N MET A 855 -2.53 42.09 -4.06
CA MET A 855 -2.11 40.70 -4.25
C MET A 855 -0.80 40.38 -3.52
N VAL A 856 0.06 41.37 -3.33
CA VAL A 856 1.28 41.21 -2.52
C VAL A 856 0.88 40.87 -1.08
N SER A 857 -0.06 41.63 -0.52
CA SER A 857 -0.59 41.40 0.82
C SER A 857 -1.21 40.01 0.98
N PHE A 858 -2.03 39.58 0.03
CA PHE A 858 -2.65 38.25 0.08
C PHE A 858 -1.60 37.13 0.02
N THR A 859 -0.69 37.20 -0.95
CA THR A 859 0.32 36.15 -1.16
C THR A 859 1.36 36.09 -0.04
N SER A 860 1.82 37.23 0.50
CA SER A 860 2.68 37.29 1.69
C SER A 860 1.97 36.74 2.94
N GLY A 861 0.67 37.03 3.09
CA GLY A 861 -0.16 36.46 4.15
C GLY A 861 -0.27 34.93 4.06
N VAL A 862 -0.49 34.40 2.86
CA VAL A 862 -0.50 32.94 2.59
C VAL A 862 0.81 32.29 3.04
N VAL A 863 1.96 32.87 2.69
CA VAL A 863 3.27 32.35 3.11
C VAL A 863 3.42 32.37 4.63
N CYS A 864 2.95 33.41 5.31
CA CYS A 864 3.00 33.47 6.77
C CYS A 864 2.14 32.39 7.43
N GLY A 865 0.94 32.11 6.89
CA GLY A 865 0.09 31.01 7.38
C GLY A 865 0.75 29.65 7.21
N LEU A 866 1.47 29.44 6.11
CA LEU A 866 2.23 28.22 5.86
C LEU A 866 3.39 28.07 6.86
N VAL A 867 4.18 29.13 7.08
CA VAL A 867 5.30 29.13 8.04
C VAL A 867 4.83 28.86 9.47
N VAL A 868 3.76 29.52 9.91
CA VAL A 868 3.25 29.36 11.29
C VAL A 868 2.74 27.94 11.53
N PHE A 869 2.18 27.29 10.51
CA PHE A 869 1.67 25.92 10.62
C PHE A 869 2.78 24.84 10.52
N THR A 870 3.92 25.13 9.88
CA THR A 870 5.06 24.19 9.73
C THR A 870 5.41 23.39 11.00
N PRO A 871 5.69 24.01 12.17
CA PRO A 871 6.05 23.24 13.36
C PRO A 871 4.88 22.41 13.93
N ALA A 872 3.63 22.71 13.52
CA ALA A 872 2.41 22.14 14.09
C ALA A 872 1.88 20.92 13.36
N GLY A 873 2.24 20.76 12.07
CA GLY A 873 1.76 19.73 11.14
C GLY A 873 1.07 18.53 11.79
N GLY A 874 1.83 17.52 12.21
CA GLY A 874 1.27 16.31 12.83
C GLY A 874 0.83 16.44 14.29
N TYR A 875 1.24 17.48 15.02
CA TYR A 875 0.92 17.64 16.44
C TYR A 875 -0.50 18.17 16.69
N ILE A 876 -1.12 18.86 15.72
CA ILE A 876 -2.48 19.41 15.89
C ILE A 876 -3.49 18.88 14.86
N SER A 877 -3.05 18.01 13.95
CA SER A 877 -3.88 17.51 12.86
C SER A 877 -4.68 16.27 13.26
N SER A 878 -5.98 16.46 13.49
CA SER A 878 -6.96 15.39 13.73
C SER A 878 -8.31 15.75 13.12
N HIS A 879 -9.15 14.73 12.88
CA HIS A 879 -10.49 14.90 12.28
C HIS A 879 -11.42 15.87 13.04
N THR A 880 -11.16 16.13 14.33
CA THR A 880 -11.96 17.03 15.17
C THR A 880 -11.35 18.42 15.37
N SER A 881 -10.11 18.64 14.92
CA SER A 881 -9.30 19.81 15.33
C SER A 881 -8.93 20.78 14.21
N PHE A 882 -9.64 20.76 13.08
CA PHE A 882 -9.39 21.69 11.96
C PHE A 882 -9.46 23.17 12.35
N TRP A 883 -10.23 23.52 13.37
CA TRP A 883 -10.31 24.90 13.87
C TRP A 883 -8.96 25.42 14.40
N LYS A 884 -8.10 24.53 14.92
CA LYS A 884 -6.78 24.92 15.45
C LYS A 884 -5.91 25.53 14.35
N SER A 885 -5.92 24.98 13.14
CA SER A 885 -5.11 25.50 12.02
C SER A 885 -5.58 26.88 11.53
N ILE A 886 -6.90 27.15 11.61
CA ILE A 886 -7.45 28.49 11.34
C ILE A 886 -6.91 29.50 12.36
N VAL A 887 -6.84 29.14 13.64
CA VAL A 887 -6.25 30.02 14.68
C VAL A 887 -4.79 30.31 14.39
N PHE A 888 -4.01 29.29 13.97
CA PHE A 888 -2.63 29.47 13.55
C PHE A 888 -2.50 30.47 12.40
N GLY A 889 -3.33 30.32 11.36
CA GLY A 889 -3.32 31.23 10.23
C GLY A 889 -3.77 32.65 10.59
N VAL A 890 -4.80 32.81 11.41
CA VAL A 890 -5.25 34.15 11.87
C VAL A 890 -4.15 34.87 12.66
N ILE A 891 -3.55 34.19 13.64
CA ILE A 891 -2.46 34.76 14.44
C ILE A 891 -1.24 35.02 13.57
N GLY A 892 -0.92 34.11 12.65
CA GLY A 892 0.19 34.24 11.72
C GLY A 892 0.05 35.41 10.75
N GLY A 893 -1.12 35.58 10.15
CA GLY A 893 -1.41 36.73 9.27
C GLY A 893 -1.33 38.06 10.02
N PHE A 894 -1.83 38.09 11.27
CA PHE A 894 -1.75 39.27 12.12
C PHE A 894 -0.30 39.61 12.50
N ILE A 895 0.40 38.70 13.18
CA ILE A 895 1.76 38.95 13.67
C ILE A 895 2.74 39.12 12.50
N GLY A 896 2.61 38.31 11.45
CA GLY A 896 3.40 38.40 10.24
C GLY A 896 3.34 39.79 9.62
N ASN A 897 2.14 40.36 9.44
CA ASN A 897 1.98 41.70 8.86
C ASN A 897 2.70 42.77 9.67
N TYR A 898 2.44 42.82 10.98
CA TYR A 898 3.08 43.82 11.85
C TYR A 898 4.60 43.62 11.97
N SER A 899 5.08 42.37 11.90
CA SER A 899 6.51 42.07 11.99
C SER A 899 7.33 42.63 10.82
N THR A 900 6.72 42.83 9.63
CA THR A 900 7.39 43.51 8.51
C THR A 900 7.81 44.94 8.84
N ARG A 901 7.18 45.58 9.83
CA ARG A 901 7.54 46.93 10.27
C ARG A 901 8.78 46.95 11.15
N LEU A 902 9.20 45.80 11.66
CA LEU A 902 10.35 45.69 12.57
C LEU A 902 11.66 46.12 11.91
N LYS A 903 11.79 45.98 10.59
CA LYS A 903 12.94 46.46 9.82
C LYS A 903 13.17 47.96 9.94
N TYR A 904 12.09 48.75 10.05
CA TYR A 904 12.17 50.21 10.23
C TYR A 904 12.57 50.58 11.66
N TYR A 905 12.16 49.80 12.65
CA TYR A 905 12.56 50.02 14.05
C TYR A 905 13.99 49.57 14.33
N MET A 906 14.45 48.50 13.69
CA MET A 906 15.82 47.99 13.84
C MET A 906 16.83 48.68 12.93
N GLU A 907 16.37 49.47 11.95
CA GLU A 907 17.19 50.07 10.88
C GLU A 907 18.01 49.02 10.10
N ILE A 908 17.49 47.81 9.96
CA ILE A 908 18.10 46.71 9.21
C ILE A 908 17.25 46.42 7.98
N ASP A 909 17.80 46.67 6.80
CA ASP A 909 17.13 46.45 5.52
C ASP A 909 17.14 44.97 5.12
N ASP A 910 16.18 44.21 5.62
CA ASP A 910 15.86 42.88 5.12
C ASP A 910 14.96 42.98 3.87
N ALA A 911 15.53 42.72 2.69
CA ALA A 911 14.95 43.19 1.44
C ALA A 911 13.60 42.56 1.07
N LEU A 912 13.42 41.28 1.43
CA LEU A 912 12.23 40.49 1.13
C LEU A 912 11.50 40.05 2.41
N ASP A 913 11.75 40.72 3.53
CA ASP A 913 11.10 40.45 4.82
C ASP A 913 11.26 38.99 5.30
N ILE A 914 12.41 38.36 5.03
CA ILE A 914 12.71 36.96 5.42
C ILE A 914 12.67 36.76 6.93
N PHE A 915 13.24 37.68 7.69
CA PHE A 915 13.23 37.66 9.15
C PHE A 915 11.80 37.79 9.70
N ALA A 916 10.99 38.67 9.13
CA ALA A 916 9.60 38.86 9.53
C ALA A 916 8.73 37.63 9.19
N VAL A 917 8.75 37.21 7.92
CA VAL A 917 7.88 36.15 7.38
C VAL A 917 8.31 34.76 7.82
N HIS A 918 9.60 34.48 7.99
CA HIS A 918 10.10 33.17 8.40
C HIS A 918 10.58 33.15 9.85
N GLY A 919 11.41 34.11 10.27
CA GLY A 919 11.96 34.13 11.63
C GLY A 919 10.88 34.33 12.70
N VAL A 920 10.13 35.44 12.62
CA VAL A 920 9.09 35.78 13.62
C VAL A 920 7.92 34.81 13.54
N CYS A 921 7.40 34.54 12.35
CA CYS A 921 6.33 33.56 12.17
C CYS A 921 6.75 32.14 12.60
N GLY A 922 8.00 31.73 12.39
CA GLY A 922 8.54 30.44 12.87
C GLY A 922 8.53 30.35 14.39
N ILE A 923 8.90 31.44 15.08
CA ILE A 923 8.75 31.54 16.55
C ILE A 923 7.28 31.41 16.94
N VAL A 924 6.38 32.18 16.31
CA VAL A 924 4.94 32.17 16.62
C VAL A 924 4.37 30.76 16.48
N GLY A 925 4.63 30.07 15.36
CA GLY A 925 4.19 28.70 15.14
C GLY A 925 4.70 27.75 16.22
N THR A 926 5.99 27.84 16.55
CA THR A 926 6.62 26.99 17.58
C THR A 926 6.01 27.21 18.95
N LEU A 927 5.68 28.45 19.31
CA LEU A 927 5.00 28.77 20.56
C LEU A 927 3.56 28.26 20.58
N LEU A 928 2.80 28.44 19.49
CA LEU A 928 1.43 27.95 19.37
C LEU A 928 1.36 26.42 19.46
N VAL A 929 2.37 25.70 18.98
CA VAL A 929 2.50 24.25 19.17
C VAL A 929 2.57 23.89 20.65
N GLY A 930 3.31 24.65 21.45
CA GLY A 930 3.35 24.46 22.91
C GLY A 930 1.99 24.64 23.59
N ILE A 931 1.07 25.36 22.95
CA ILE A 931 -0.28 25.59 23.45
C ILE A 931 -1.25 24.50 22.98
N PHE A 932 -1.26 24.22 21.68
CA PHE A 932 -2.36 23.48 21.04
C PHE A 932 -2.05 22.02 20.67
N ALA A 933 -0.80 21.57 20.83
CA ALA A 933 -0.40 20.20 20.50
C ALA A 933 -1.25 19.15 21.22
N ASP A 934 -1.63 18.12 20.48
CA ASP A 934 -2.25 16.91 20.99
C ASP A 934 -1.19 15.89 21.41
N LYS A 935 -1.61 14.85 22.15
CA LYS A 935 -0.74 13.74 22.55
C LYS A 935 -0.49 12.82 21.35
N SER A 936 0.52 13.15 20.54
CA SER A 936 0.92 12.38 19.35
C SER A 936 2.44 12.29 19.21
N PHE A 937 2.94 11.27 18.51
CA PHE A 937 4.37 11.05 18.24
C PHE A 937 5.26 11.14 19.50
N GLU A 938 4.89 10.40 20.55
CA GLU A 938 5.58 10.35 21.86
C GLU A 938 5.58 11.69 22.64
N SER A 939 4.88 12.71 22.15
CA SER A 939 4.68 13.95 22.91
C SER A 939 3.62 13.79 24.00
N SER A 940 3.87 14.42 25.15
CA SER A 940 2.88 14.59 26.22
C SER A 940 1.78 15.62 25.89
N GLY A 941 1.82 16.23 24.70
CA GLY A 941 0.89 17.24 24.23
C GLY A 941 1.24 18.65 24.70
N GLY A 942 0.37 19.61 24.40
CA GLY A 942 0.52 21.01 24.75
C GLY A 942 -0.37 21.44 25.92
N TRP A 943 -0.43 22.76 26.10
CA TRP A 943 -1.13 23.42 27.19
C TRP A 943 -2.61 23.02 27.30
N VAL A 944 -3.34 23.00 26.19
CA VAL A 944 -4.78 22.69 26.13
C VAL A 944 -5.09 21.25 26.58
N VAL A 945 -4.13 20.32 26.46
CA VAL A 945 -4.27 18.91 26.84
C VAL A 945 -3.74 18.64 28.25
N GLY A 946 -3.37 19.69 28.98
CA GLY A 946 -2.92 19.62 30.38
C GLY A 946 -1.41 19.52 30.58
N ASN A 947 -0.60 19.67 29.54
CA ASN A 947 0.87 19.71 29.63
C ASN A 947 1.39 21.16 29.61
N TRP A 948 1.28 21.83 30.76
CA TRP A 948 1.60 23.25 30.92
C TRP A 948 3.09 23.57 30.72
N ILE A 949 3.99 22.61 31.00
CA ILE A 949 5.45 22.82 30.88
C ILE A 949 5.91 22.87 29.42
N GLN A 950 5.11 22.34 28.48
CA GLN A 950 5.49 22.27 27.08
C GLN A 950 5.79 23.64 26.47
N ILE A 951 5.02 24.68 26.81
CA ILE A 951 5.27 26.04 26.30
C ILE A 951 6.64 26.56 26.72
N THR A 952 7.14 26.18 27.90
CA THR A 952 8.47 26.55 28.38
C THR A 952 9.57 25.90 27.55
N TYR A 953 9.39 24.62 27.16
CA TYR A 953 10.31 23.95 26.25
C TYR A 953 10.33 24.62 24.87
N GLN A 954 9.17 24.99 24.33
CA GLN A 954 9.09 25.71 23.05
C GLN A 954 9.81 27.07 23.12
N ILE A 955 9.61 27.84 24.20
CA ILE A 955 10.31 29.13 24.41
C ILE A 955 11.82 28.91 24.45
N LEU A 956 12.30 27.91 25.20
CA LEU A 956 13.72 27.57 25.27
C LEU A 956 14.28 27.27 23.88
N GLY A 957 13.58 26.43 23.11
CA GLY A 957 13.97 26.08 21.75
C GLY A 957 14.07 27.30 20.82
N CYS A 958 13.05 28.18 20.83
CA CYS A 958 13.07 29.41 20.04
C CYS A 958 14.26 30.30 20.40
N VAL A 959 14.49 30.55 21.69
CA VAL A 959 15.58 31.43 22.16
C VAL A 959 16.94 30.87 21.78
N VAL A 960 17.17 29.58 22.05
CA VAL A 960 18.48 28.96 21.80
C VAL A 960 18.78 28.92 20.31
N THR A 961 17.82 28.54 19.48
CA THR A 961 18.00 28.51 18.02
C THR A 961 18.20 29.92 17.46
N ALA A 962 17.38 30.90 17.85
CA ALA A 962 17.51 32.28 17.41
C ALA A 962 18.88 32.88 17.75
N VAL A 963 19.31 32.75 19.01
CA VAL A 963 20.60 33.28 19.48
C VAL A 963 21.75 32.58 18.78
N TYR A 964 21.75 31.25 18.71
CA TYR A 964 22.82 30.49 18.06
C TYR A 964 22.94 30.81 16.57
N SER A 965 21.83 30.77 15.83
CA SER A 965 21.82 31.07 14.40
C SER A 965 22.27 32.49 14.10
N PHE A 966 21.83 33.48 14.90
CA PHE A 966 22.25 34.87 14.72
C PHE A 966 23.74 35.06 15.02
N VAL A 967 24.20 34.65 16.20
CA VAL A 967 25.58 34.87 16.67
C VAL A 967 26.59 34.12 15.80
N MET A 968 26.35 32.85 15.50
CA MET A 968 27.28 32.07 14.67
C MET A 968 27.33 32.57 13.23
N SER A 969 26.20 33.01 12.68
CA SER A 969 26.18 33.63 11.35
C SER A 969 26.97 34.93 11.34
N LEU A 970 26.81 35.81 12.34
CA LEU A 970 27.62 37.03 12.45
C LEU A 970 29.11 36.74 12.50
N VAL A 971 29.54 35.76 13.32
CA VAL A 971 30.95 35.38 13.43
C VAL A 971 31.49 34.90 12.09
N LEU A 972 30.77 34.02 11.40
CA LEU A 972 31.19 33.49 10.10
C LEU A 972 31.27 34.58 9.02
N LEU A 973 30.27 35.46 8.95
CA LEU A 973 30.27 36.58 8.02
C LEU A 973 31.43 37.54 8.28
N TYR A 974 31.72 37.83 9.54
CA TYR A 974 32.83 38.69 9.91
C TYR A 974 34.18 38.08 9.52
N ILE A 975 34.36 36.77 9.71
CA ILE A 975 35.56 36.05 9.28
C ILE A 975 35.72 36.12 7.75
N ILE A 976 34.64 35.89 6.99
CA ILE A 976 34.70 35.91 5.53
C ILE A 976 34.99 37.32 5.01
N ASP A 977 34.37 38.35 5.58
CA ASP A 977 34.59 39.76 5.24
C ASP A 977 36.04 40.21 5.50
N MET A 978 36.76 39.54 6.41
CA MET A 978 38.18 39.79 6.68
C MET A 978 39.15 39.15 5.68
N ILE A 979 38.70 38.17 4.88
CA ILE A 979 39.58 37.50 3.91
C ILE A 979 39.75 38.39 2.67
N PRO A 980 41.00 38.76 2.29
CA PRO A 980 41.24 39.58 1.10
C PRO A 980 40.61 38.96 -0.17
N GLY A 981 39.75 39.71 -0.86
CA GLY A 981 39.05 39.27 -2.08
C GLY A 981 37.63 38.73 -1.85
N LEU A 982 37.26 38.39 -0.61
CA LEU A 982 35.95 37.80 -0.25
C LEU A 982 34.99 38.77 0.47
N HIS A 983 35.18 40.08 0.29
CA HIS A 983 34.23 41.10 0.73
C HIS A 983 32.80 40.76 0.27
N LEU A 984 31.83 40.85 1.19
CA LEU A 984 30.47 40.33 1.01
C LEU A 984 29.60 41.23 0.11
N ARG A 985 29.87 42.55 0.13
CA ARG A 985 29.13 43.57 -0.63
C ARG A 985 29.83 43.88 -1.95
N THR A 986 29.09 44.33 -2.97
CA THR A 986 29.68 44.82 -4.23
C THR A 986 30.53 46.08 -4.03
N ASP A 987 30.09 47.02 -3.19
CA ASP A 987 30.90 48.14 -2.70
C ASP A 987 31.91 47.66 -1.64
N LYS A 988 33.18 47.55 -2.05
CA LYS A 988 34.30 47.10 -1.21
C LYS A 988 34.59 48.01 -0.03
N LEU A 989 34.33 49.31 -0.14
CA LEU A 989 34.73 50.30 0.87
C LEU A 989 33.61 50.62 1.85
N PHE A 990 32.33 50.34 1.53
CA PHE A 990 31.17 50.63 2.40
C PHE A 990 31.35 50.21 3.86
N ASN A 991 31.67 48.92 4.11
CA ASN A 991 31.84 48.39 5.47
C ASN A 991 33.00 49.06 6.21
N THR A 992 34.05 49.42 5.49
CA THR A 992 35.21 50.14 6.04
C THR A 992 34.86 51.60 6.34
N ARG A 993 34.10 52.28 5.46
CA ARG A 993 33.57 53.65 5.66
C ARG A 993 32.64 53.69 6.86
N MET A 994 31.70 52.74 7.00
CA MET A 994 30.81 52.65 8.16
C MET A 994 31.55 52.36 9.47
N ARG A 995 32.56 51.49 9.46
CA ARG A 995 33.44 51.25 10.62
C ARG A 995 34.22 52.51 10.99
N ARG A 996 34.73 53.25 10.01
CA ARG A 996 35.39 54.56 10.20
C ARG A 996 34.42 55.61 10.74
N ARG A 997 33.20 55.74 10.21
CA ARG A 997 32.15 56.64 10.74
C ARG A 997 31.81 56.35 12.20
N LYS A 998 31.71 55.07 12.59
CA LYS A 998 31.51 54.67 13.99
C LYS A 998 32.72 54.95 14.90
N GLN A 999 33.95 54.92 14.35
CA GLN A 999 35.17 55.23 15.09
C GLN A 999 35.47 56.74 15.18
N ASN A 1000 35.17 57.50 14.13
CA ASN A 1000 35.48 58.92 13.97
C ASN A 1000 34.30 59.81 14.41
N GLY A 1001 33.68 59.53 15.56
CA GLY A 1001 32.52 60.29 16.08
C GLY A 1001 32.80 61.77 16.42
N GLY A 1002 33.25 62.55 15.44
CA GLY A 1002 33.65 63.96 15.50
C GLY A 1002 34.72 64.29 14.45
N VAL A 1003 34.31 64.66 13.22
CA VAL A 1003 35.19 65.20 12.17
C VAL A 1003 34.69 66.60 11.78
N SER A 1004 35.62 67.50 11.46
CA SER A 1004 35.39 68.91 11.09
C SER A 1004 34.71 69.08 9.72
N GLU A 1005 33.97 70.19 9.54
CA GLU A 1005 33.15 70.52 8.34
C GLU A 1005 33.89 70.35 6.99
N GLU A 1006 35.19 70.64 6.89
CA GLU A 1006 35.96 70.46 5.65
C GLU A 1006 36.18 68.98 5.29
N GLY A 1007 36.32 68.10 6.29
CA GLY A 1007 36.43 66.66 6.08
C GLY A 1007 35.10 66.01 5.72
N GLU A 1008 33.98 66.57 6.19
CA GLU A 1008 32.64 66.16 5.76
C GLU A 1008 32.41 66.46 4.28
N ILE A 1009 32.83 67.62 3.77
CA ILE A 1009 32.63 67.99 2.37
C ILE A 1009 33.45 67.10 1.42
N GLU A 1010 34.69 66.77 1.78
CA GLU A 1010 35.55 65.87 1.00
C GLU A 1010 35.01 64.43 1.00
N GLU A 1011 34.54 63.95 2.16
CA GLU A 1011 33.93 62.61 2.30
C GLU A 1011 32.56 62.52 1.58
N ILE A 1012 31.77 63.61 1.57
CA ILE A 1012 30.50 63.73 0.83
C ILE A 1012 30.76 63.76 -0.69
N ALA A 1013 31.80 64.47 -1.15
CA ALA A 1013 32.15 64.53 -2.57
C ALA A 1013 32.66 63.18 -3.11
N GLU A 1014 33.42 62.44 -2.30
CA GLU A 1014 33.87 61.09 -2.63
C GLU A 1014 32.69 60.10 -2.66
N ASP A 1015 31.78 60.15 -1.67
CA ASP A 1015 30.55 59.34 -1.64
C ASP A 1015 29.62 59.64 -2.84
N LEU A 1016 29.46 60.91 -3.23
CA LEU A 1016 28.68 61.31 -4.42
C LEU A 1016 29.29 60.83 -5.74
N GLY A 1017 30.62 60.85 -5.84
CA GLY A 1017 31.35 60.35 -7.02
C GLY A 1017 31.23 58.83 -7.19
N LEU A 1018 31.31 58.10 -6.08
CA LEU A 1018 31.09 56.65 -6.02
C LEU A 1018 29.63 56.28 -6.30
N GLU A 1019 28.66 57.02 -5.74
CA GLU A 1019 27.22 56.83 -5.99
C GLU A 1019 26.88 57.01 -7.48
N ARG A 1020 27.51 57.97 -8.15
CA ARG A 1020 27.34 58.20 -9.60
C ARG A 1020 27.96 57.09 -10.45
N ALA A 1021 29.09 56.51 -10.02
CA ALA A 1021 29.71 55.36 -10.69
C ALA A 1021 28.88 54.07 -10.54
N GLU A 1022 28.24 53.85 -9.37
CA GLU A 1022 27.30 52.73 -9.17
C GLU A 1022 26.06 52.84 -10.06
N LEU A 1023 25.52 54.05 -10.24
CA LEU A 1023 24.33 54.30 -11.07
C LEU A 1023 24.63 54.25 -12.58
N LEU A 1024 25.76 54.79 -13.04
CA LEU A 1024 26.12 54.74 -14.46
C LEU A 1024 26.53 53.34 -14.93
N GLY A 1025 27.07 52.51 -14.01
CA GLY A 1025 27.37 51.11 -14.28
C GLY A 1025 26.14 50.23 -14.44
N SER A 1026 24.99 50.60 -13.85
CA SER A 1026 23.73 49.84 -13.99
C SER A 1026 23.00 50.07 -15.31
N ASP A 1027 23.09 51.27 -15.88
CA ASP A 1027 22.23 51.66 -17.02
C ASP A 1027 22.77 51.18 -18.38
N TRP A 1028 24.09 51.04 -18.55
CA TRP A 1028 24.69 50.62 -19.84
C TRP A 1028 24.51 49.14 -20.18
N TYR A 1029 24.24 48.27 -19.19
CA TYR A 1029 24.12 46.82 -19.39
C TYR A 1029 22.66 46.30 -19.46
N GLU A 1030 21.66 47.18 -19.29
CA GLU A 1030 20.23 46.84 -19.51
C GLU A 1030 19.94 46.28 -20.91
N LEU A 1031 20.83 46.49 -21.88
CA LEU A 1031 20.68 46.08 -23.28
C LEU A 1031 21.19 44.67 -23.62
N ASN A 1032 22.04 44.05 -22.80
CA ASN A 1032 22.67 42.77 -23.12
C ASN A 1032 22.38 41.69 -22.05
N GLY A 1033 21.24 41.03 -22.17
CA GLY A 1033 20.78 39.98 -21.23
C GLY A 1033 21.69 38.74 -21.09
N GLU A 1034 22.68 38.56 -21.97
CA GLU A 1034 23.63 37.42 -21.94
C GLU A 1034 24.65 37.50 -20.78
N TYR A 1035 24.90 38.67 -20.18
CA TYR A 1035 26.00 38.89 -19.23
C TYR A 1035 25.54 39.29 -17.81
N SER A 1036 24.29 39.00 -17.44
CA SER A 1036 23.71 39.40 -16.15
C SER A 1036 24.35 38.74 -14.91
N PHE A 1037 24.96 37.55 -15.06
CA PHE A 1037 25.77 36.92 -14.00
C PHE A 1037 27.19 37.52 -13.91
N ASP A 1038 27.78 37.86 -15.06
CA ASP A 1038 29.08 38.56 -15.10
C ASP A 1038 28.99 39.91 -14.39
N TYR A 1039 27.82 40.56 -14.36
CA TYR A 1039 27.59 41.81 -13.62
C TYR A 1039 27.89 41.71 -12.10
N MET A 1040 27.68 40.55 -11.45
CA MET A 1040 27.92 40.39 -9.99
C MET A 1040 29.34 39.92 -9.65
N GLU A 1041 30.07 39.38 -10.62
CA GLU A 1041 31.47 38.94 -10.47
C GLU A 1041 32.47 39.97 -11.03
N PHE A 1042 32.09 40.68 -12.10
CA PHE A 1042 32.86 41.65 -12.88
C PHE A 1042 32.27 43.08 -12.83
N ILE A 1043 31.79 43.52 -11.67
CA ILE A 1043 32.24 44.86 -11.28
C ILE A 1043 33.75 44.71 -11.16
N LYS A 1044 34.48 44.95 -12.26
CA LYS A 1044 35.87 45.43 -12.16
C LYS A 1044 35.79 46.43 -11.04
N VAL A 1045 36.49 46.15 -9.95
CA VAL A 1045 36.71 47.08 -8.85
C VAL A 1045 37.40 48.27 -9.52
N VAL A 1046 36.63 49.16 -10.13
CA VAL A 1046 37.19 50.35 -10.74
C VAL A 1046 37.45 51.23 -9.55
N ASP A 1047 38.73 51.38 -9.23
CA ASP A 1047 39.17 52.46 -8.36
C ASP A 1047 38.57 53.74 -8.97
N PRO A 1048 37.82 54.58 -8.24
CA PRO A 1048 37.22 55.80 -8.80
C PRO A 1048 38.21 56.64 -9.62
N LYS A 1049 39.51 56.53 -9.30
CA LYS A 1049 40.63 57.10 -10.05
C LYS A 1049 40.81 56.49 -11.45
N GLU A 1050 40.71 55.17 -11.60
CA GLU A 1050 40.80 54.48 -12.90
C GLU A 1050 39.58 54.78 -13.80
N TYR A 1051 38.38 55.00 -13.23
CA TYR A 1051 37.19 55.37 -14.02
C TYR A 1051 37.23 56.84 -14.45
N ALA A 1052 37.70 57.74 -13.58
CA ALA A 1052 37.92 59.14 -13.91
C ALA A 1052 38.99 59.32 -15.00
N GLU A 1053 40.03 58.49 -15.00
CA GLU A 1053 41.01 58.44 -16.09
C GLU A 1053 40.40 57.93 -17.41
N PHE A 1054 39.45 57.00 -17.36
CA PHE A 1054 38.76 56.47 -18.54
C PHE A 1054 37.84 57.51 -19.21
N ILE A 1055 37.10 58.30 -18.42
CA ILE A 1055 36.27 59.41 -18.92
C ILE A 1055 37.15 60.55 -19.47
N ASN A 1056 38.30 60.81 -18.84
CA ASN A 1056 39.25 61.80 -19.34
C ASN A 1056 40.02 61.34 -20.61
N ALA A 1057 40.02 60.03 -20.91
CA ALA A 1057 40.66 59.45 -22.09
C ALA A 1057 39.77 59.47 -23.35
N GLU A 1058 38.45 59.53 -23.19
CA GLU A 1058 37.52 59.77 -24.30
C GLU A 1058 37.25 61.27 -24.45
N THR A 1059 38.18 61.94 -25.13
CA THR A 1059 37.97 63.29 -25.65
C THR A 1059 36.82 63.28 -26.67
N VAL A 1060 35.61 63.58 -26.21
CA VAL A 1060 34.61 64.24 -27.06
C VAL A 1060 34.88 65.74 -26.98
N SER A 1061 35.08 66.34 -28.15
CA SER A 1061 35.32 67.78 -28.33
C SER A 1061 34.24 68.61 -27.62
N PRO A 1062 34.60 69.76 -27.02
CA PRO A 1062 33.66 70.60 -26.30
C PRO A 1062 32.85 71.47 -27.28
N GLU A 1063 31.86 70.91 -27.95
CA GLU A 1063 30.78 71.70 -28.55
C GLU A 1063 29.43 71.01 -28.29
N GLU A 1064 28.52 71.77 -27.66
CA GLU A 1064 27.09 71.52 -27.47
C GLU A 1064 26.65 70.46 -26.44
N SER A 1065 26.49 70.89 -25.18
CA SER A 1065 25.24 70.59 -24.45
C SER A 1065 24.94 71.70 -23.44
N GLU A 1066 23.83 72.40 -23.69
CA GLU A 1066 23.14 73.25 -22.74
C GLU A 1066 22.77 72.39 -21.51
N PHE A 1067 23.27 72.72 -20.32
CA PHE A 1067 22.58 72.55 -19.03
C PHE A 1067 23.47 73.10 -17.91
N SER A 1068 23.76 74.40 -17.96
CA SER A 1068 24.27 75.15 -16.81
C SER A 1068 23.12 75.95 -16.20
N GLN A 1069 22.43 75.38 -15.21
CA GLN A 1069 21.71 76.11 -14.16
C GLN A 1069 21.01 75.09 -13.26
N TYR A 1070 21.61 74.78 -12.11
CA TYR A 1070 20.83 74.47 -10.93
C TYR A 1070 21.42 75.21 -9.74
N ASP A 1071 20.61 76.12 -9.24
CA ASP A 1071 20.83 77.06 -8.16
C ASP A 1071 20.80 76.35 -6.80
N THR A 1072 21.68 76.77 -5.89
CA THR A 1072 21.90 76.19 -4.55
C THR A 1072 20.81 76.52 -3.52
N SER A 1073 19.64 76.94 -3.97
CA SER A 1073 18.52 77.37 -3.12
C SER A 1073 17.54 76.24 -2.74
N ASP A 1074 17.65 75.06 -3.36
CA ASP A 1074 16.66 73.98 -3.22
C ASP A 1074 16.94 72.98 -2.06
N LEU A 1075 18.04 73.17 -1.32
CA LEU A 1075 18.44 72.22 -0.26
C LEU A 1075 17.72 72.45 1.09
N GLN A 1076 16.97 73.55 1.27
CA GLN A 1076 16.28 73.86 2.54
C GLN A 1076 14.77 73.59 2.54
N LEU A 1077 14.14 73.27 1.40
CA LEU A 1077 12.69 73.03 1.31
C LEU A 1077 12.27 71.55 1.36
N ARG A 1078 13.20 70.59 1.18
CA ARG A 1078 12.89 69.14 1.18
C ARG A 1078 12.69 68.48 2.55
N LYS A 1079 12.38 69.25 3.61
CA LYS A 1079 11.91 68.70 4.91
C LYS A 1079 10.39 68.71 5.08
N ARG A 1080 9.61 69.23 4.14
CA ARG A 1080 8.14 69.12 4.16
C ARG A 1080 7.56 69.04 2.75
N GLY A 1081 6.95 67.90 2.44
CA GLY A 1081 6.02 67.72 1.32
C GLY A 1081 6.67 67.41 -0.02
N ALA A 1082 6.46 66.17 -0.50
CA ALA A 1082 6.41 65.83 -1.92
C ALA A 1082 5.97 64.37 -2.08
N PHE A 1083 4.66 64.12 -1.90
CA PHE A 1083 3.94 63.14 -2.71
C PHE A 1083 3.35 63.92 -3.88
N PHE A 1084 3.27 63.28 -5.04
CA PHE A 1084 2.96 63.83 -6.38
C PHE A 1084 4.13 64.54 -7.06
N ASP A 1085 4.67 63.95 -8.13
CA ASP A 1085 4.15 64.20 -9.48
C ASP A 1085 4.74 63.23 -10.53
N ARG A 1086 3.90 62.88 -11.52
CA ARG A 1086 4.20 62.50 -12.92
C ARG A 1086 4.71 61.11 -13.35
N GLN A 1087 3.82 60.52 -14.17
CA GLN A 1087 3.91 59.60 -15.32
C GLN A 1087 4.25 58.11 -15.09
#